data_AF-A0A831T9E5-F1
#
_entry.id   AF-A0A831T9E5-F1
#
_cell.length_a   1.000
_cell.length_b   1.000
_cell.length_c   1.000
_cell.angle_alpha   90.00
_cell.angle_beta   90.00
_cell.angle_gamma   90.00
#
_symmetry.space_group_name_H-M   'P 1'
#
loop_
_entity.id
_entity.type
_entity.pdbx_description
1 polymer ?
#
loop_
_entity_poly.entity_id
_entity_poly.type
_entity_poly.pdbx_seq_one_letter_code
_entity_poly.pdbx_strand_id
1 'polypeptide(L)'
;MLKKETTFFSTVRIAFVIAFIVFLITTPATRPRAQDDLQQTENQEELYRQMKLARLQHQDFACGAIDKDEEKRFNEELLKSEFNRQRLEKQGHFQTLTAETLNQNIGNIAVVEDDGTIVIPPNSFDLNGKTVQLTPNDNNSYRVQAIAFAFDSDAGARITEFTTDLQLPHTPPDDGFAQLSFSQGFSFKFYGTTYTSVFIGTNGFLTFGAGSGDPEESVSSFLSEQPRIAALWHDLDVTPSRLPSADDGIFAKQLADRLVITWKRVPVFNTQQFNTFQIVIFSDGRIILSYNGISASSALVGVSPGNNSGQPNNVDFNAPPNTPLTGAVFERFSNLLQLDIFAATRNFYKTHADDFDFIYLWTDFNYDLGGGAFAFHLGASNTVQGIGRGPFNQTARFGSAGRLQSFLNMNNIVGRYPPQPTDRGIIGLNSALSILGQEQGHRWMSFVRFNDNGAISTELLGRDNAHWSFFFNVESVLSTAEAPRSSSMEGNAWRDNGDGTFSTPSNMLIDYFTPLDLYLMGLYAPEEVPDTFVISNPTNTLFTRSTGPRAGQTVRGTRKNISINQIIQAEGPRIPDHTQSQKEFRAAFLLILRQGTTPAQSTLDKLNLFRTAWESYFKTSTLGRARLTTILITDDTQKPALQINAPAGGEVIEAGVPAVLRWQSSDNVGVKKHTIKLSTDGGLSFPTIIGKALPGSQQQFLWQVPSGLATRQARIQVTARDDVGNKTTVASNNFTISSVPRITSARINQATASKPIRFVVEGSGFITGDAVIEVNGSPFSQTFYPATGALPCGTSVKIQARGAEVTEKLPAGVEVNITVFNRRTSVRSAPFKFRR
;
A
#
# COMPACT_ATOMS: atom_id res chain seq x y z
N MET A 1 69.19 44.54 -47.67
CA MET A 1 70.15 43.70 -48.41
C MET A 1 70.59 42.55 -47.52
N LEU A 2 70.52 41.33 -48.07
CA LEU A 2 71.31 40.13 -47.74
C LEU A 2 71.15 39.42 -46.37
N LYS A 3 70.39 38.31 -46.44
CA LYS A 3 70.65 36.94 -45.94
C LYS A 3 71.92 36.67 -45.11
N LYS A 4 71.74 35.91 -44.00
CA LYS A 4 72.32 34.57 -43.68
C LYS A 4 71.93 34.16 -42.24
N GLU A 5 71.23 33.04 -42.03
CA GLU A 5 71.74 31.73 -41.52
C GLU A 5 72.39 31.86 -40.11
N THR A 6 72.07 31.09 -39.05
CA THR A 6 71.70 29.67 -38.95
C THR A 6 71.19 29.35 -37.51
N THR A 7 70.20 28.46 -37.39
CA THR A 7 69.89 27.50 -36.29
C THR A 7 70.28 27.79 -34.82
N PHE A 8 69.29 27.88 -33.91
CA PHE A 8 69.12 27.00 -32.73
C PHE A 8 67.86 27.33 -31.90
N PHE A 9 67.19 26.29 -31.37
CA PHE A 9 66.10 26.28 -30.38
C PHE A 9 64.74 26.93 -30.71
N SER A 10 63.78 26.09 -31.13
CA SER A 10 62.34 26.36 -31.00
C SER A 10 61.63 25.23 -30.26
N THR A 11 61.82 25.11 -28.94
CA THR A 11 60.93 24.25 -28.12
C THR A 11 60.90 24.63 -26.63
N VAL A 12 60.74 25.92 -26.30
CA VAL A 12 60.54 26.36 -24.89
C VAL A 12 59.23 27.13 -24.70
N ARG A 13 58.22 26.85 -25.53
CA ARG A 13 56.81 27.22 -25.25
C ARG A 13 55.85 26.04 -25.18
N ILE A 14 56.38 24.81 -25.20
CA ILE A 14 55.63 23.55 -24.97
C ILE A 14 55.99 22.93 -23.59
N ALA A 15 57.01 23.45 -22.90
CA ALA A 15 57.43 22.94 -21.58
C ALA A 15 56.54 23.41 -20.42
N PHE A 16 55.78 24.51 -20.56
CA PHE A 16 54.94 25.03 -19.47
C PHE A 16 53.51 24.48 -19.44
N VAL A 17 53.02 23.90 -20.55
CA VAL A 17 51.67 23.30 -20.62
C VAL A 17 51.72 21.79 -20.32
N ILE A 18 52.87 21.12 -20.57
CA ILE A 18 53.07 19.70 -20.24
C ILE A 18 53.48 19.51 -18.76
N ALA A 19 54.13 20.49 -18.12
CA ALA A 19 54.48 20.41 -16.68
C ALA A 19 53.25 20.48 -15.75
N PHE A 20 52.14 21.10 -16.18
CA PHE A 20 50.89 21.15 -15.40
C PHE A 20 50.02 19.88 -15.59
N ILE A 21 50.20 19.16 -16.70
CA ILE A 21 49.49 17.90 -17.00
C ILE A 21 50.27 16.68 -16.46
N VAL A 22 51.60 16.76 -16.32
CA VAL A 22 52.42 15.68 -15.72
C VAL A 22 52.44 15.75 -14.19
N PHE A 23 52.25 16.91 -13.56
CA PHE A 23 52.09 17.01 -12.09
C PHE A 23 50.75 16.42 -11.58
N LEU A 24 49.77 16.24 -12.47
CA LEU A 24 48.50 15.56 -12.22
C LEU A 24 48.53 14.04 -12.51
N ILE A 25 49.66 13.48 -12.97
CA ILE A 25 49.75 12.06 -13.41
C ILE A 25 50.87 11.26 -12.70
N THR A 26 51.73 11.85 -11.85
CA THR A 26 52.82 11.09 -11.19
C THR A 26 53.02 11.31 -9.70
N THR A 27 51.98 11.74 -8.98
CA THR A 27 51.93 11.54 -7.52
C THR A 27 50.69 10.74 -7.17
N PRO A 28 50.79 9.59 -6.47
CA PRO A 28 49.63 9.09 -5.78
C PRO A 28 49.35 10.12 -4.70
N ALA A 29 48.33 10.95 -4.93
CA ALA A 29 47.68 11.65 -3.83
C ALA A 29 47.19 10.56 -2.90
N THR A 30 48.01 10.22 -1.92
CA THR A 30 47.53 9.64 -0.68
C THR A 30 46.70 10.75 -0.05
N ARG A 31 45.43 10.85 -0.45
CA ARG A 31 44.42 11.29 0.50
C ARG A 31 44.68 10.44 1.75
N PRO A 32 44.89 11.04 2.93
CA PRO A 32 45.07 10.23 4.11
C PRO A 32 43.85 9.31 4.17
N ARG A 33 44.09 8.00 4.19
CA ARG A 33 43.04 6.96 4.20
C ARG A 33 41.95 7.29 5.22
N ALA A 34 42.36 7.92 6.33
CA ALA A 34 41.50 8.49 7.36
C ALA A 34 40.46 9.52 6.88
N GLN A 35 40.74 10.41 5.91
CA GLN A 35 39.77 11.38 5.41
C GLN A 35 38.74 10.76 4.44
N ASP A 36 39.15 9.83 3.58
CA ASP A 36 38.22 9.09 2.74
C ASP A 36 37.38 8.10 3.57
N ASP A 37 37.97 7.48 4.59
CA ASP A 37 37.27 6.62 5.55
C ASP A 37 36.27 7.45 6.38
N LEU A 38 36.67 8.63 6.90
CA LEU A 38 35.78 9.55 7.65
C LEU A 38 34.58 10.03 6.81
N GLN A 39 34.83 10.40 5.55
CA GLN A 39 33.79 10.85 4.62
C GLN A 39 32.89 9.69 4.16
N GLN A 40 33.39 8.45 4.09
CA GLN A 40 32.58 7.26 3.89
C GLN A 40 31.72 6.92 5.13
N THR A 41 32.24 7.08 6.35
CA THR A 41 31.47 6.87 7.59
C THR A 41 30.32 7.86 7.78
N GLU A 42 30.54 9.16 7.56
CA GLU A 42 29.47 10.16 7.65
C GLU A 42 28.36 9.88 6.62
N ASN A 43 28.72 9.40 5.43
CA ASN A 43 27.76 9.00 4.40
C ASN A 43 26.96 7.73 4.76
N GLN A 44 27.52 6.81 5.55
CA GLN A 44 26.86 5.57 5.96
C GLN A 44 25.88 5.78 7.13
N GLU A 45 26.26 6.55 8.14
CA GLU A 45 25.36 6.92 9.25
C GLU A 45 24.16 7.73 8.73
N GLU A 46 24.42 8.73 7.90
CA GLU A 46 23.37 9.53 7.29
C GLU A 46 22.47 8.70 6.38
N LEU A 47 23.00 7.70 5.67
CA LEU A 47 22.15 6.81 4.88
C LEU A 47 21.31 5.86 5.75
N TYR A 48 21.89 5.25 6.79
CA TYR A 48 21.14 4.43 7.73
C TYR A 48 19.96 5.23 8.31
N ARG A 49 20.25 6.47 8.71
CA ARG A 49 19.25 7.43 9.15
C ARG A 49 18.21 7.72 8.06
N GLN A 50 18.62 7.99 6.82
CA GLN A 50 17.70 8.23 5.69
C GLN A 50 16.79 7.02 5.43
N MET A 51 17.31 5.80 5.54
CA MET A 51 16.52 4.58 5.41
C MET A 51 15.51 4.43 6.56
N LYS A 52 15.91 4.74 7.79
CA LYS A 52 15.01 4.74 8.96
C LYS A 52 13.94 5.83 8.85
N LEU A 53 14.32 7.04 8.42
CA LEU A 53 13.43 8.16 8.12
C LEU A 53 12.44 7.85 7.00
N ALA A 54 12.88 7.18 5.93
CA ALA A 54 12.00 6.79 4.84
C ALA A 54 10.87 5.89 5.32
N ARG A 55 11.12 4.98 6.28
CA ARG A 55 10.07 4.16 6.90
C ARG A 55 9.10 5.00 7.73
N LEU A 56 9.63 5.87 8.61
CA LEU A 56 8.81 6.70 9.50
C LEU A 56 7.99 7.76 8.75
N GLN A 57 8.53 8.31 7.66
CA GLN A 57 7.85 9.28 6.81
C GLN A 57 6.93 8.61 5.78
N HIS A 58 6.74 7.29 5.88
CA HIS A 58 5.96 6.48 4.94
C HIS A 58 6.44 6.61 3.48
N GLN A 59 7.71 6.96 3.24
CA GLN A 59 8.30 6.87 1.91
C GLN A 59 8.54 5.41 1.51
N ASP A 60 8.68 4.53 2.50
CA ASP A 60 8.68 3.07 2.35
C ASP A 60 7.47 2.43 3.00
N PHE A 61 7.06 1.30 2.42
CA PHE A 61 6.01 0.49 3.02
C PHE A 61 6.57 -0.32 4.18
N ALA A 62 5.98 -0.11 5.36
CA ALA A 62 6.25 -0.88 6.57
C ALA A 62 5.08 -1.87 6.80
N CYS A 63 5.26 -3.11 6.36
CA CYS A 63 4.41 -4.23 6.78
C CYS A 63 4.74 -4.58 8.24
N GLY A 64 3.73 -4.63 9.10
CA GLY A 64 3.87 -4.66 10.56
C GLY A 64 4.31 -5.98 11.20
N ALA A 65 5.36 -6.63 10.70
CA ALA A 65 6.06 -7.64 11.51
C ALA A 65 6.71 -6.96 12.74
N ILE A 66 6.91 -7.70 13.83
CA ILE A 66 7.59 -7.20 15.03
C ILE A 66 8.93 -7.90 15.15
N ASP A 67 10.01 -7.13 15.31
CA ASP A 67 11.40 -7.61 15.18
C ASP A 67 11.54 -8.61 14.03
N LYS A 68 10.91 -8.25 12.90
CA LYS A 68 11.05 -8.98 11.65
C LYS A 68 10.53 -10.42 11.70
N ASP A 69 9.54 -10.70 12.56
CA ASP A 69 8.94 -12.01 12.75
C ASP A 69 7.40 -11.94 12.85
N GLU A 70 6.71 -12.68 11.98
CA GLU A 70 5.24 -12.79 11.98
C GLU A 70 4.70 -13.49 13.24
N GLU A 71 5.44 -14.45 13.80
CA GLU A 71 5.04 -15.14 15.03
C GLU A 71 5.09 -14.19 16.23
N LYS A 72 6.12 -13.34 16.32
CA LYS A 72 6.19 -12.27 17.32
C LYS A 72 5.02 -11.31 17.16
N ARG A 73 4.68 -10.91 15.93
CA ARG A 73 3.49 -10.07 15.68
C ARG A 73 2.20 -10.72 16.16
N PHE A 74 2.01 -12.01 15.89
CA PHE A 74 0.85 -12.75 16.37
C PHE A 74 0.78 -12.77 17.90
N ASN A 75 1.91 -13.03 18.57
CA ASN A 75 2.01 -13.08 20.02
C ASN A 75 1.76 -11.71 20.67
N GLU A 76 2.24 -10.63 20.06
CA GLU A 76 1.97 -9.26 20.53
C GLU A 76 0.46 -8.96 20.51
N GLU A 77 -0.24 -9.27 19.41
CA GLU A 77 -1.69 -9.05 19.33
C GLU A 77 -2.46 -9.94 20.31
N LEU A 78 -1.95 -11.14 20.58
CA LEU A 78 -2.56 -12.03 21.57
C LEU A 78 -2.43 -11.47 22.98
N LEU A 79 -1.23 -11.07 23.38
CA LEU A 79 -0.96 -10.44 24.68
C LEU A 79 -1.78 -9.16 24.85
N LYS A 80 -1.89 -8.35 23.79
CA LYS A 80 -2.74 -7.15 23.77
C LYS A 80 -4.20 -7.50 24.07
N SER A 81 -4.75 -8.54 23.44
CA SER A 81 -6.13 -8.99 23.71
C SER A 81 -6.29 -9.52 25.14
N GLU A 82 -5.31 -10.27 25.64
CA GLU A 82 -5.33 -10.80 27.01
C GLU A 82 -5.31 -9.68 28.07
N PHE A 83 -4.45 -8.67 27.90
CA PHE A 83 -4.41 -7.53 28.81
C PHE A 83 -5.64 -6.64 28.70
N ASN A 84 -6.18 -6.48 27.51
CA ASN A 84 -7.46 -5.79 27.33
C ASN A 84 -8.59 -6.50 28.09
N ARG A 85 -8.66 -7.83 28.02
CA ARG A 85 -9.61 -8.62 28.82
C ARG A 85 -9.42 -8.40 30.32
N GLN A 86 -8.18 -8.46 30.82
CA GLN A 86 -7.89 -8.21 32.25
C GLN A 86 -8.28 -6.79 32.69
N ARG A 87 -8.05 -5.78 31.84
CA ARG A 87 -8.50 -4.40 32.08
C ARG A 87 -10.02 -4.33 32.25
N LEU A 88 -10.76 -4.97 31.34
CA LEU A 88 -12.23 -5.00 31.36
C LEU A 88 -12.79 -5.74 32.59
N GLU A 89 -12.14 -6.84 32.99
CA GLU A 89 -12.48 -7.59 34.21
C GLU A 89 -12.32 -6.71 35.47
N LYS A 90 -11.21 -5.97 35.58
CA LYS A 90 -10.96 -5.02 36.68
C LYS A 90 -11.98 -3.88 36.72
N GLN A 91 -12.51 -3.46 35.57
CA GLN A 91 -13.52 -2.40 35.46
C GLN A 91 -14.97 -2.90 35.67
N GLY A 92 -15.18 -4.20 35.88
CA GLY A 92 -16.52 -4.79 36.01
C GLY A 92 -17.35 -4.74 34.71
N HIS A 93 -16.73 -4.47 33.56
CA HIS A 93 -17.42 -4.19 32.30
C HIS A 93 -17.94 -5.43 31.55
N PHE A 94 -17.57 -6.65 31.95
CA PHE A 94 -18.04 -7.88 31.30
C PHE A 94 -19.54 -8.16 31.50
N GLN A 95 -20.21 -7.51 32.48
CA GLN A 95 -21.60 -7.80 32.85
C GLN A 95 -22.66 -6.84 32.26
N THR A 96 -22.29 -5.81 31.50
CA THR A 96 -23.23 -4.74 31.06
C THR A 96 -23.22 -4.45 29.55
N LEU A 97 -22.96 -5.45 28.71
CA LEU A 97 -23.08 -5.32 27.25
C LEU A 97 -24.51 -5.68 26.81
N THR A 98 -25.48 -4.82 27.14
CA THR A 98 -26.92 -5.00 26.80
C THR A 98 -27.44 -4.00 25.78
N ALA A 99 -26.59 -3.24 25.10
CA ALA A 99 -27.04 -2.34 24.04
C ALA A 99 -26.87 -2.98 22.67
N GLU A 100 -27.90 -2.86 21.84
CA GLU A 100 -27.90 -3.04 20.39
C GLU A 100 -26.81 -2.16 19.76
N THR A 101 -25.53 -2.54 19.88
CA THR A 101 -24.44 -1.86 19.19
C THR A 101 -24.58 -2.10 17.68
N LEU A 102 -24.15 -1.12 16.89
CA LEU A 102 -24.22 -1.21 15.44
C LEU A 102 -23.33 -2.36 14.96
N ASN A 103 -23.92 -3.53 14.74
CA ASN A 103 -23.31 -4.66 14.05
C ASN A 103 -24.23 -5.03 12.89
N GLN A 104 -24.02 -4.36 11.76
CA GLN A 104 -24.90 -4.48 10.60
C GLN A 104 -24.11 -4.41 9.30
N ASN A 105 -24.75 -4.87 8.23
CA ASN A 105 -24.23 -4.72 6.88
C ASN A 105 -24.76 -3.43 6.25
N ILE A 106 -23.84 -2.60 5.75
CA ILE A 106 -24.17 -1.46 4.90
C ILE A 106 -23.63 -1.78 3.50
N GLY A 107 -24.50 -2.23 2.60
CA GLY A 107 -24.03 -2.86 1.36
C GLY A 107 -23.28 -4.15 1.67
N ASN A 108 -22.09 -4.29 1.08
CA ASN A 108 -21.16 -5.40 1.31
C ASN A 108 -20.01 -5.01 2.26
N ILE A 109 -20.27 -4.09 3.21
CA ILE A 109 -19.34 -3.72 4.28
C ILE A 109 -19.97 -4.10 5.62
N ALA A 110 -19.26 -4.89 6.42
CA ALA A 110 -19.66 -5.22 7.77
C ALA A 110 -19.22 -4.07 8.66
N VAL A 111 -20.17 -3.37 9.28
CA VAL A 111 -19.90 -2.24 10.16
C VAL A 111 -20.09 -2.70 11.59
N VAL A 112 -19.02 -2.59 12.38
CA VAL A 112 -19.01 -2.96 13.79
C VAL A 112 -18.58 -1.75 14.61
N GLU A 113 -19.50 -1.24 15.40
CA GLU A 113 -19.21 -0.25 16.44
C GLU A 113 -18.56 -0.91 17.64
N ASP A 114 -17.56 -0.23 18.21
CA ASP A 114 -16.93 -0.64 19.46
C ASP A 114 -17.94 -0.74 20.60
N ASP A 115 -18.03 -1.94 21.20
CA ASP A 115 -18.82 -2.24 22.39
C ASP A 115 -18.02 -2.00 23.70
N GLY A 116 -16.87 -1.34 23.60
CA GLY A 116 -15.90 -1.14 24.68
C GLY A 116 -14.88 -2.27 24.81
N THR A 117 -15.04 -3.36 24.04
CA THR A 117 -14.08 -4.48 24.02
C THR A 117 -13.08 -4.39 22.88
N ILE A 118 -13.35 -3.61 21.83
CA ILE A 118 -12.54 -3.56 20.61
C ILE A 118 -11.50 -2.44 20.71
N VAL A 119 -11.91 -1.23 21.07
CA VAL A 119 -11.00 -0.07 21.16
C VAL A 119 -10.38 -0.02 22.55
N ILE A 120 -9.05 -0.09 22.58
CA ILE A 120 -8.26 0.03 23.80
C ILE A 120 -7.92 1.52 23.99
N PRO A 121 -8.29 2.12 25.14
CA PRO A 121 -8.01 3.52 25.41
C PRO A 121 -6.50 3.78 25.54
N PRO A 122 -6.03 5.02 25.32
CA PRO A 122 -4.62 5.37 25.49
C PRO A 122 -4.19 5.19 26.95
N ASN A 123 -2.94 4.77 27.16
CA ASN A 123 -2.28 4.78 28.46
C ASN A 123 -1.14 5.80 28.42
N SER A 124 -1.43 7.07 28.69
CA SER A 124 -0.43 8.13 28.63
C SER A 124 0.64 7.97 29.72
N PHE A 125 1.88 8.36 29.41
CA PHE A 125 3.00 8.25 30.35
C PHE A 125 2.77 9.10 31.61
N ASP A 126 2.54 8.44 32.75
CA ASP A 126 2.19 9.10 34.01
C ASP A 126 3.27 8.97 35.10
N LEU A 127 4.43 8.40 34.77
CA LEU A 127 5.56 8.21 35.69
C LEU A 127 6.50 9.43 35.77
N ASN A 128 6.23 10.51 35.03
CA ASN A 128 7.09 11.69 35.04
C ASN A 128 7.13 12.35 36.43
N GLY A 129 8.33 12.65 36.93
CA GLY A 129 8.54 13.15 38.29
C GLY A 129 8.38 12.10 39.38
N LYS A 130 8.30 10.81 39.03
CA LYS A 130 8.14 9.68 39.96
C LYS A 130 9.34 8.74 39.90
N THR A 131 9.39 7.86 40.89
CA THR A 131 10.37 6.78 40.98
C THR A 131 9.66 5.46 41.31
N VAL A 132 9.98 4.42 40.54
CA VAL A 132 9.50 3.05 40.74
C VAL A 132 10.64 2.20 41.27
N GLN A 133 10.43 1.51 42.38
CA GLN A 133 11.37 0.54 42.94
C GLN A 133 10.85 -0.88 42.75
N LEU A 134 11.69 -1.75 42.21
CA LEU A 134 11.47 -3.19 42.15
C LEU A 134 12.43 -3.87 43.13
N THR A 135 11.87 -4.53 44.13
CA THR A 135 12.62 -5.24 45.17
C THR A 135 12.47 -6.74 44.96
N PRO A 136 13.57 -7.50 44.80
CA PRO A 136 13.49 -8.94 44.63
C PRO A 136 12.86 -9.57 45.86
N ASN A 137 11.82 -10.39 45.65
CA ASN A 137 11.19 -11.18 46.70
C ASN A 137 11.82 -12.58 46.79
N ASP A 138 12.17 -13.14 45.64
CA ASP A 138 12.93 -14.39 45.47
C ASP A 138 13.70 -14.35 44.15
N ASN A 139 14.18 -15.50 43.67
CA ASN A 139 14.92 -15.58 42.41
C ASN A 139 14.07 -15.27 41.16
N ASN A 140 12.74 -15.27 41.25
CA ASN A 140 11.85 -15.19 40.09
C ASN A 140 10.75 -14.12 40.20
N SER A 141 10.72 -13.36 41.30
CA SER A 141 9.65 -12.39 41.55
C SER A 141 10.12 -11.07 42.15
N TYR A 142 9.36 -10.01 41.86
CA TYR A 142 9.61 -8.66 42.33
C TYR A 142 8.39 -8.10 43.05
N ARG A 143 8.62 -7.40 44.16
CA ARG A 143 7.67 -6.45 44.75
C ARG A 143 7.90 -5.08 44.12
N VAL A 144 6.84 -4.48 43.61
CA VAL A 144 6.87 -3.17 42.94
C VAL A 144 6.29 -2.10 43.85
N GLN A 145 6.97 -0.96 43.96
CA GLN A 145 6.53 0.15 44.81
C GLN A 145 6.82 1.49 44.12
N ALA A 146 5.83 2.40 44.12
CA ALA A 146 6.10 3.81 43.90
C ALA A 146 6.74 4.38 45.17
N ILE A 147 7.90 5.02 45.03
CA ILE A 147 8.64 5.63 46.15
C ILE A 147 8.80 7.13 45.93
N ALA A 148 9.28 7.85 46.95
CA ALA A 148 9.64 9.25 46.81
C ALA A 148 10.66 9.43 45.67
N PHE A 149 10.50 10.51 44.90
CA PHE A 149 11.38 10.82 43.77
C PHE A 149 12.85 10.79 44.20
N ALA A 150 13.64 9.92 43.55
CA ALA A 150 15.05 9.72 43.82
C ALA A 150 15.83 9.75 42.51
N PHE A 151 16.68 10.76 42.33
CA PHE A 151 17.45 10.97 41.09
C PHE A 151 18.87 11.40 41.46
N ASP A 152 19.89 10.71 40.94
CA ASP A 152 21.29 11.10 41.16
C ASP A 152 21.66 12.23 40.20
N SER A 153 21.99 13.41 40.74
CA SER A 153 22.35 14.58 39.93
C SER A 153 23.72 14.44 39.27
N ASP A 154 24.58 13.55 39.78
CA ASP A 154 25.88 13.24 39.18
C ASP A 154 25.73 12.01 38.28
N ALA A 155 25.67 12.27 36.97
CA ALA A 155 25.43 11.26 35.95
C ALA A 155 26.63 10.29 35.75
N GLY A 156 27.83 10.65 36.22
CA GLY A 156 29.06 9.88 36.01
C GLY A 156 29.71 10.10 34.65
N ALA A 157 30.36 9.07 34.14
CA ALA A 157 31.13 9.12 32.90
C ALA A 157 30.23 8.94 31.68
N ARG A 158 30.43 9.74 30.64
CA ARG A 158 29.71 9.64 29.37
C ARG A 158 30.12 8.37 28.62
N ILE A 159 29.15 7.67 28.05
CA ILE A 159 29.36 6.57 27.12
C ILE A 159 29.40 7.15 25.70
N THR A 160 30.47 6.87 24.97
CA THR A 160 30.69 7.43 23.62
C THR A 160 30.79 6.39 22.52
N GLU A 161 30.95 5.11 22.89
CA GLU A 161 31.13 4.00 21.95
C GLU A 161 29.99 3.01 22.08
N PHE A 162 29.29 2.78 20.97
CA PHE A 162 28.21 1.81 20.86
C PHE A 162 28.53 0.83 19.73
N THR A 163 28.07 -0.41 19.88
CA THR A 163 28.16 -1.49 18.89
C THR A 163 26.73 -1.86 18.44
N THR A 164 26.55 -2.26 17.19
CA THR A 164 25.26 -2.70 16.62
C THR A 164 25.33 -4.17 16.24
N ASP A 165 24.17 -4.79 16.10
CA ASP A 165 23.97 -6.14 15.55
C ASP A 165 24.01 -6.15 14.00
N LEU A 166 23.86 -4.98 13.38
CA LEU A 166 23.97 -4.79 11.93
C LEU A 166 25.43 -5.01 11.53
N GLN A 167 25.70 -6.02 10.68
CA GLN A 167 27.02 -6.29 10.08
C GLN A 167 27.42 -5.19 9.07
N LEU A 168 27.45 -3.93 9.52
CA LEU A 168 27.91 -2.77 8.75
C LEU A 168 29.40 -2.52 9.05
N PRO A 169 30.17 -2.00 8.08
CA PRO A 169 31.61 -1.75 8.26
C PRO A 169 31.94 -0.76 9.38
N HIS A 170 30.98 0.09 9.79
CA HIS A 170 31.11 1.05 10.88
C HIS A 170 29.78 1.23 11.63
N THR A 171 29.85 1.27 12.95
CA THR A 171 28.68 1.30 13.83
C THR A 171 28.12 2.72 13.98
N PRO A 172 26.86 3.00 13.61
CA PRO A 172 26.20 4.23 14.04
C PRO A 172 26.06 4.25 15.58
N PRO A 173 26.15 5.43 16.21
CA PRO A 173 25.92 5.56 17.65
C PRO A 173 24.45 5.27 18.03
N ASP A 174 23.50 5.47 17.11
CA ASP A 174 22.08 5.16 17.25
C ASP A 174 21.78 3.65 17.07
N ASP A 175 20.71 3.15 17.68
CA ASP A 175 20.32 1.72 17.67
C ASP A 175 21.44 0.75 18.05
N GLY A 176 22.29 1.16 18.99
CA GLY A 176 23.45 0.41 19.45
C GLY A 176 23.39 0.05 20.93
N PHE A 177 24.45 -0.60 21.40
CA PHE A 177 24.66 -0.91 22.81
C PHE A 177 26.13 -0.81 23.22
N ALA A 178 26.37 -0.51 24.50
CA ALA A 178 27.69 -0.52 25.10
C ALA A 178 27.77 -1.59 26.19
N GLN A 179 28.80 -2.43 26.18
CA GLN A 179 29.04 -3.39 27.25
C GLN A 179 29.85 -2.74 28.37
N LEU A 180 29.34 -2.80 29.60
CA LEU A 180 30.04 -2.36 30.81
C LEU A 180 30.32 -3.57 31.71
N SER A 181 31.59 -3.91 31.89
CA SER A 181 32.04 -4.88 32.89
C SER A 181 32.06 -4.27 34.28
N PHE A 182 31.50 -4.97 35.26
CA PHE A 182 31.46 -4.51 36.63
C PHE A 182 32.84 -4.62 37.29
N SER A 183 33.19 -3.60 38.07
CA SER A 183 34.45 -3.53 38.82
C SER A 183 34.21 -3.52 40.34
N GLN A 184 35.28 -3.47 41.14
CA GLN A 184 35.21 -3.29 42.61
C GLN A 184 34.40 -4.34 43.38
N GLY A 185 34.29 -5.57 42.84
CA GLY A 185 33.52 -6.65 43.46
C GLY A 185 32.00 -6.50 43.32
N PHE A 186 31.51 -5.49 42.59
CA PHE A 186 30.10 -5.34 42.28
C PHE A 186 29.64 -6.50 41.38
N SER A 187 28.51 -7.10 41.73
CA SER A 187 27.78 -8.06 40.90
C SER A 187 26.29 -7.81 41.06
N PHE A 188 25.51 -8.12 40.03
CA PHE A 188 24.07 -7.90 40.04
C PHE A 188 23.33 -9.22 39.88
N LYS A 189 22.44 -9.53 40.82
CA LYS A 189 21.58 -10.71 40.74
C LYS A 189 20.24 -10.34 40.13
N PHE A 190 19.94 -10.89 38.96
CA PHE A 190 18.72 -10.64 38.21
C PHE A 190 18.08 -11.96 37.80
N TYR A 191 16.81 -12.15 38.18
CA TYR A 191 16.09 -13.41 37.98
C TYR A 191 16.90 -14.68 38.32
N GLY A 192 17.52 -14.67 39.50
CA GLY A 192 18.31 -15.81 40.00
C GLY A 192 19.72 -15.94 39.42
N THR A 193 20.04 -15.21 38.35
CA THR A 193 21.35 -15.25 37.69
C THR A 193 22.22 -14.09 38.16
N THR A 194 23.48 -14.38 38.50
CA THR A 194 24.47 -13.35 38.86
C THR A 194 25.22 -12.90 37.61
N TYR A 195 25.16 -11.60 37.33
CA TYR A 195 25.86 -10.96 36.22
C TYR A 195 27.05 -10.14 36.71
N THR A 196 28.12 -10.18 35.93
CA THR A 196 29.36 -9.39 36.12
C THR A 196 29.55 -8.32 35.05
N SER A 197 28.59 -8.18 34.14
CA SER A 197 28.54 -7.13 33.13
C SER A 197 27.09 -6.86 32.73
N VAL A 198 26.87 -5.71 32.08
CA VAL A 198 25.58 -5.31 31.53
C VAL A 198 25.78 -4.70 30.14
N PHE A 199 24.78 -4.83 29.29
CA PHE A 199 24.72 -4.11 28.01
C PHE A 199 23.73 -2.95 28.14
N ILE A 200 24.20 -1.74 27.84
CA ILE A 200 23.46 -0.49 27.93
C ILE A 200 23.00 -0.13 26.52
N GLY A 201 21.70 -0.28 26.24
CA GLY A 201 21.12 0.02 24.94
C GLY A 201 20.84 1.52 24.79
N THR A 202 21.00 2.05 23.58
CA THR A 202 20.70 3.45 23.29
C THR A 202 19.22 3.78 23.51
N ASN A 203 18.38 2.80 23.18
CA ASN A 203 16.92 2.82 23.22
C ASN A 203 16.31 2.63 24.62
N GLY A 204 16.98 3.10 25.69
CA GLY A 204 16.37 3.28 27.02
C GLY A 204 16.21 2.03 27.90
N PHE A 205 17.04 1.01 27.67
CA PHE A 205 17.02 -0.25 28.42
C PHE A 205 18.42 -0.81 28.71
N LEU A 206 18.47 -1.78 29.63
CA LEU A 206 19.61 -2.65 29.90
C LEU A 206 19.27 -4.08 29.49
N THR A 207 20.24 -4.80 28.94
CA THR A 207 20.15 -6.24 28.63
C THR A 207 21.29 -7.02 29.29
N PHE A 208 21.06 -8.31 29.50
CA PHE A 208 22.02 -9.19 30.16
C PHE A 208 22.33 -10.44 29.31
N GLY A 209 23.60 -10.86 29.30
CA GLY A 209 24.08 -11.98 28.49
C GLY A 209 24.42 -11.61 27.04
N ALA A 210 23.58 -10.81 26.38
CA ALA A 210 23.83 -10.26 25.05
C ALA A 210 23.26 -8.84 24.90
N GLY A 211 23.92 -7.99 24.11
CA GLY A 211 23.45 -6.65 23.79
C GLY A 211 22.28 -6.65 22.79
N SER A 212 21.50 -5.56 22.79
CA SER A 212 20.44 -5.32 21.81
C SER A 212 20.42 -3.83 21.47
N GLY A 213 20.23 -3.53 20.18
CA GLY A 213 20.01 -2.19 19.65
C GLY A 213 18.56 -1.92 19.25
N ASP A 214 17.64 -2.85 19.54
CA ASP A 214 16.27 -2.82 19.00
C ASP A 214 15.49 -1.56 19.41
N PRO A 215 15.05 -0.72 18.46
CA PRO A 215 14.24 0.48 18.75
C PRO A 215 12.75 0.17 18.95
N GLU A 216 12.28 -1.03 18.61
CA GLU A 216 10.84 -1.32 18.54
C GLU A 216 10.26 -1.74 19.90
N GLU A 217 9.30 -0.97 20.42
CA GLU A 217 8.54 -1.33 21.61
C GLU A 217 7.69 -2.58 21.38
N SER A 218 8.13 -3.72 21.91
CA SER A 218 7.40 -4.98 21.81
C SER A 218 7.34 -5.72 23.13
N VAL A 219 6.12 -6.07 23.55
CA VAL A 219 5.92 -6.96 24.69
C VAL A 219 6.36 -8.38 24.33
N SER A 220 6.08 -8.86 23.12
CA SER A 220 6.56 -10.17 22.68
C SER A 220 8.08 -10.29 22.77
N SER A 221 8.83 -9.32 22.24
CA SER A 221 10.30 -9.29 22.33
C SER A 221 10.76 -9.13 23.78
N PHE A 222 10.10 -8.29 24.57
CA PHE A 222 10.37 -8.13 25.99
C PHE A 222 10.32 -9.45 26.76
N LEU A 223 9.41 -10.36 26.38
CA LEU A 223 9.23 -11.67 27.03
C LEU A 223 10.13 -12.75 26.44
N SER A 224 10.35 -12.76 25.12
CA SER A 224 11.00 -13.86 24.42
C SER A 224 12.52 -13.75 24.33
N GLU A 225 13.06 -12.53 24.36
CA GLU A 225 14.49 -12.27 24.11
C GLU A 225 15.34 -12.32 25.39
N GLN A 226 16.55 -11.80 25.37
CA GLN A 226 17.43 -11.81 26.54
C GLN A 226 16.82 -11.04 27.75
N PRO A 227 17.25 -11.36 28.99
CA PRO A 227 16.79 -10.66 30.18
C PRO A 227 17.00 -9.15 30.04
N ARG A 228 15.98 -8.36 30.39
CA ARG A 228 15.91 -6.92 30.09
C ARG A 228 15.34 -6.10 31.25
N ILE A 229 15.90 -4.91 31.47
CA ILE A 229 15.33 -3.85 32.30
C ILE A 229 15.08 -2.65 31.40
N ALA A 230 13.82 -2.32 31.13
CA ALA A 230 13.42 -1.17 30.33
C ALA A 230 12.95 -0.04 31.25
N ALA A 231 13.61 1.12 31.22
CA ALA A 231 13.10 2.31 31.91
C ALA A 231 12.21 3.14 31.00
N LEU A 232 12.57 3.23 29.72
CA LEU A 232 11.83 3.95 28.70
C LEU A 232 12.20 3.35 27.35
N TRP A 233 11.88 2.07 27.14
CA TRP A 233 12.18 1.45 25.86
C TRP A 233 11.35 2.14 24.80
N HIS A 234 12.03 2.83 23.89
CA HIS A 234 11.51 3.55 22.74
C HIS A 234 12.66 3.83 21.76
N ASP A 235 12.35 4.26 20.54
CA ASP A 235 13.32 4.64 19.52
C ASP A 235 13.97 5.99 19.90
N LEU A 236 15.12 5.96 20.57
CA LEU A 236 15.85 7.11 21.10
C LEU A 236 17.12 7.36 20.31
N ASP A 237 17.40 8.62 20.01
CA ASP A 237 18.48 9.03 19.12
C ASP A 237 19.63 9.67 19.91
N VAL A 238 20.74 8.94 20.03
CA VAL A 238 21.94 9.38 20.73
C VAL A 238 23.01 9.96 19.80
N THR A 239 22.71 10.13 18.51
CA THR A 239 23.66 10.71 17.56
C THR A 239 24.10 12.11 18.06
N PRO A 240 25.42 12.40 18.14
CA PRO A 240 25.92 13.64 18.73
C PRO A 240 25.32 14.93 18.16
N SER A 241 24.99 14.95 16.86
CA SER A 241 24.38 16.11 16.19
C SER A 241 22.89 16.32 16.50
N ARG A 242 22.26 15.39 17.23
CA ARG A 242 20.82 15.40 17.59
C ARG A 242 20.59 15.73 19.06
N LEU A 243 21.62 15.60 19.89
CA LEU A 243 21.60 15.99 21.29
C LEU A 243 21.58 17.52 21.43
N PRO A 244 20.89 18.08 22.44
CA PRO A 244 20.83 19.54 22.66
C PRO A 244 22.20 20.18 22.95
N SER A 245 23.10 19.44 23.60
CA SER A 245 24.44 19.86 23.99
C SER A 245 25.40 18.67 24.01
N ALA A 246 26.70 18.94 23.96
CA ALA A 246 27.75 17.94 24.18
C ALA A 246 27.71 17.30 25.59
N ASP A 247 27.07 17.97 26.56
CA ASP A 247 26.89 17.49 27.94
C ASP A 247 25.67 16.57 28.13
N ASP A 248 25.02 16.18 27.04
CA ASP A 248 23.88 15.25 27.00
C ASP A 248 24.28 13.90 26.40
N GLY A 249 23.40 12.90 26.56
CA GLY A 249 23.63 11.53 26.11
C GLY A 249 23.44 10.52 27.24
N ILE A 250 24.18 9.41 27.14
CA ILE A 250 24.10 8.30 28.10
C ILE A 250 25.34 8.32 29.00
N PHE A 251 25.12 8.16 30.30
CA PHE A 251 26.17 8.20 31.31
C PHE A 251 26.08 7.00 32.24
N ALA A 252 27.21 6.54 32.74
CA ALA A 252 27.33 5.47 33.72
C ALA A 252 28.15 5.91 34.93
N LYS A 253 27.65 5.60 36.12
CA LYS A 253 28.33 5.80 37.40
C LYS A 253 28.29 4.52 38.21
N GLN A 254 29.44 3.85 38.33
CA GLN A 254 29.57 2.68 39.17
C GLN A 254 30.08 3.06 40.57
N LEU A 255 29.37 2.60 41.60
CA LEU A 255 29.73 2.67 43.01
C LEU A 255 29.96 1.25 43.55
N ALA A 256 30.38 1.12 44.81
CA ALA A 256 30.62 -0.18 45.43
C ALA A 256 29.35 -1.04 45.56
N ASP A 257 28.20 -0.41 45.80
CA ASP A 257 26.91 -1.07 46.07
C ASP A 257 25.91 -0.99 44.90
N ARG A 258 26.16 -0.16 43.88
CA ARG A 258 25.21 0.09 42.80
C ARG A 258 25.85 0.62 41.51
N LEU A 259 25.13 0.49 40.41
CA LEU A 259 25.40 1.12 39.12
C LEU A 259 24.22 2.03 38.76
N VAL A 260 24.50 3.30 38.43
CA VAL A 260 23.53 4.28 37.94
C VAL A 260 23.78 4.52 36.46
N ILE A 261 22.76 4.31 35.63
CA ILE A 261 22.78 4.64 34.20
C ILE A 261 21.78 5.76 33.95
N THR A 262 22.23 6.84 33.32
CA THR A 262 21.42 8.04 33.06
C THR A 262 21.32 8.29 31.56
N TRP A 263 20.10 8.36 31.04
CA TRP A 263 19.81 8.98 29.75
C TRP A 263 19.44 10.43 30.05
N LYS A 264 20.24 11.38 29.56
CA LYS A 264 20.07 12.81 29.85
C LYS A 264 19.73 13.55 28.57
N ARG A 265 18.51 14.10 28.51
CA ARG A 265 17.92 14.83 27.38
C ARG A 265 18.14 14.12 26.03
N VAL A 266 17.95 12.81 26.00
CA VAL A 266 18.03 12.02 24.76
C VAL A 266 16.68 12.15 24.03
N PRO A 267 16.65 12.65 22.79
CA PRO A 267 15.41 12.78 22.02
C PRO A 267 14.87 11.43 21.54
N VAL A 268 13.56 11.36 21.32
CA VAL A 268 12.97 10.33 20.44
C VAL A 268 13.45 10.57 19.01
N PHE A 269 13.78 9.51 18.28
CA PHE A 269 14.30 9.57 16.93
C PHE A 269 13.46 10.45 16.00
N ASN A 270 14.15 11.33 15.26
CA ASN A 270 13.53 12.31 14.35
C ASN A 270 12.54 13.28 15.02
N THR A 271 12.66 13.51 16.32
CA THR A 271 11.84 14.50 17.05
C THR A 271 12.70 15.42 17.93
N GLN A 272 12.06 16.38 18.59
CA GLN A 272 12.63 17.17 19.68
C GLN A 272 12.00 16.79 21.03
N GLN A 273 11.47 15.57 21.16
CA GLN A 273 10.92 15.05 22.41
C GLN A 273 12.05 14.52 23.29
N PHE A 274 12.65 15.39 24.11
CA PHE A 274 13.77 15.04 24.98
C PHE A 274 13.32 14.29 26.23
N ASN A 275 14.08 13.26 26.60
CA ASN A 275 13.80 12.38 27.73
C ASN A 275 14.98 12.33 28.69
N THR A 276 14.71 12.45 29.99
CA THR A 276 15.70 12.31 31.07
C THR A 276 15.22 11.31 32.11
N PHE A 277 15.94 10.21 32.26
CA PHE A 277 15.59 9.12 33.19
C PHE A 277 16.83 8.32 33.63
N GLN A 278 16.66 7.52 34.69
CA GLN A 278 17.71 6.69 35.27
C GLN A 278 17.24 5.25 35.49
N ILE A 279 18.19 4.32 35.30
CA ILE A 279 18.13 2.96 35.85
C ILE A 279 19.22 2.85 36.91
N VAL A 280 18.86 2.45 38.12
CA VAL A 280 19.82 2.11 39.17
C VAL A 280 19.66 0.64 39.53
N ILE A 281 20.75 -0.13 39.45
CA ILE A 281 20.79 -1.52 39.89
C ILE A 281 21.70 -1.66 41.11
N PHE A 282 21.24 -2.36 42.14
CA PHE A 282 21.96 -2.56 43.40
C PHE A 282 22.49 -3.99 43.51
N SER A 283 23.57 -4.19 44.28
CA SER A 283 24.19 -5.51 44.46
C SER A 283 23.27 -6.54 45.15
N ASP A 284 22.25 -6.07 45.88
CA ASP A 284 21.21 -6.89 46.48
C ASP A 284 20.05 -7.26 45.52
N GLY A 285 20.13 -6.84 44.25
CA GLY A 285 19.14 -7.13 43.22
C GLY A 285 18.01 -6.11 43.12
N ARG A 286 17.96 -5.07 43.98
CA ARG A 286 17.01 -3.96 43.82
C ARG A 286 17.25 -3.20 42.52
N ILE A 287 16.15 -2.70 41.94
CA ILE A 287 16.15 -1.89 40.73
C ILE A 287 15.33 -0.63 41.00
N ILE A 288 15.83 0.53 40.58
CA ILE A 288 15.11 1.81 40.63
C ILE A 288 15.02 2.38 39.22
N LEU A 289 13.82 2.80 38.84
CA LEU A 289 13.52 3.53 37.60
C LEU A 289 13.03 4.93 37.97
N SER A 290 13.71 5.98 37.52
CA SER A 290 13.40 7.37 37.90
C SER A 290 13.29 8.29 36.71
N TYR A 291 12.31 9.21 36.73
CA TYR A 291 11.94 10.02 35.57
C TYR A 291 11.96 11.51 35.87
N ASN A 292 12.82 12.27 35.18
CA ASN A 292 13.05 13.70 35.42
C ASN A 292 12.81 14.53 34.14
N GLY A 293 11.67 14.31 33.49
CA GLY A 293 11.29 14.95 32.23
C GLY A 293 11.22 13.94 31.09
N ILE A 294 10.03 13.38 30.86
CA ILE A 294 9.72 12.50 29.73
C ILE A 294 8.78 13.22 28.76
N SER A 295 9.14 13.22 27.48
CA SER A 295 8.37 13.82 26.40
C SER A 295 7.93 12.79 25.35
N ALA A 296 8.40 11.55 25.45
CA ALA A 296 8.00 10.43 24.60
C ALA A 296 6.48 10.19 24.64
N SER A 297 5.90 9.88 23.48
CA SER A 297 4.46 9.59 23.35
C SER A 297 4.08 8.13 23.56
N SER A 298 5.07 7.24 23.59
CA SER A 298 4.95 5.82 23.92
C SER A 298 6.21 5.37 24.65
N ALA A 299 6.10 4.25 25.38
CA ALA A 299 7.24 3.58 25.99
C ALA A 299 6.82 2.19 26.52
N LEU A 300 7.78 1.27 26.58
CA LEU A 300 7.68 0.09 27.45
C LEU A 300 8.59 0.28 28.67
N VAL A 301 8.03 0.07 29.86
CA VAL A 301 8.73 0.15 31.15
C VAL A 301 8.61 -1.18 31.87
N GLY A 302 9.67 -1.70 32.48
CA GLY A 302 9.59 -2.88 33.33
C GLY A 302 10.85 -3.73 33.41
N VAL A 303 10.68 -4.94 33.93
CA VAL A 303 11.72 -5.98 34.01
C VAL A 303 11.23 -7.31 33.44
N SER A 304 12.09 -8.03 32.73
CA SER A 304 11.79 -9.35 32.18
C SER A 304 12.96 -10.31 32.39
N PRO A 305 12.69 -11.57 32.81
CA PRO A 305 13.69 -12.63 32.78
C PRO A 305 14.05 -13.06 31.35
N GLY A 306 13.27 -12.66 30.35
CA GLY A 306 13.47 -13.05 28.95
C GLY A 306 13.26 -14.54 28.70
N ASN A 307 13.64 -15.00 27.51
CA ASN A 307 13.68 -16.40 27.09
C ASN A 307 12.36 -17.14 27.32
N ASN A 308 11.22 -16.46 27.17
CA ASN A 308 9.88 -16.97 27.44
C ASN A 308 9.72 -17.55 28.88
N SER A 309 10.43 -16.97 29.85
CA SER A 309 10.42 -17.44 31.23
C SER A 309 9.43 -16.67 32.10
N GLY A 310 8.60 -17.40 32.86
CA GLY A 310 7.64 -16.81 33.79
C GLY A 310 6.39 -16.23 33.12
N GLN A 311 5.45 -15.77 33.95
CA GLN A 311 4.20 -15.17 33.48
C GLN A 311 4.38 -13.67 33.23
N PRO A 312 3.75 -13.10 32.18
CA PRO A 312 3.75 -11.67 31.94
C PRO A 312 2.74 -10.95 32.85
N ASN A 313 3.18 -9.91 33.54
CA ASN A 313 2.33 -9.09 34.41
C ASN A 313 2.31 -7.64 33.91
N ASN A 314 1.21 -7.26 33.23
CA ASN A 314 0.94 -5.87 32.88
C ASN A 314 0.30 -5.15 34.08
N VAL A 315 0.99 -4.16 34.63
CA VAL A 315 0.61 -3.46 35.86
C VAL A 315 0.60 -1.96 35.65
N ASP A 316 -0.14 -1.26 36.51
CA ASP A 316 -0.05 0.19 36.66
C ASP A 316 1.09 0.48 37.66
N PHE A 317 2.20 1.05 37.21
CA PHE A 317 3.35 1.38 38.06
C PHE A 317 3.10 2.59 38.97
N ASN A 318 2.11 3.42 38.67
CA ASN A 318 1.67 4.51 39.53
C ASN A 318 0.81 4.00 40.70
N ALA A 319 0.14 2.86 40.53
CA ALA A 319 -0.61 2.16 41.58
C ALA A 319 -0.33 0.64 41.59
N PRO A 320 0.91 0.21 41.92
CA PRO A 320 1.31 -1.18 41.77
C PRO A 320 0.62 -2.11 42.79
N PRO A 321 0.43 -3.40 42.45
CA PRO A 321 -0.11 -4.39 43.39
C PRO A 321 0.76 -4.54 44.65
N ASN A 322 0.11 -4.78 45.80
CA ASN A 322 0.80 -4.98 47.08
C ASN A 322 1.47 -6.37 47.22
N THR A 323 1.27 -7.26 46.25
CA THR A 323 1.80 -8.63 46.23
C THR A 323 3.01 -8.74 45.30
N PRO A 324 4.01 -9.58 45.61
CA PRO A 324 5.07 -9.91 44.67
C PRO A 324 4.51 -10.50 43.37
N LEU A 325 5.15 -10.16 42.25
CA LEU A 325 4.77 -10.60 40.90
C LEU A 325 5.89 -11.50 40.36
N THR A 326 5.53 -12.71 39.93
CA THR A 326 6.46 -13.70 39.38
C THR A 326 6.58 -13.56 37.86
N GLY A 327 7.79 -13.62 37.33
CA GLY A 327 8.06 -13.43 35.90
C GLY A 327 8.14 -11.95 35.54
N ALA A 328 7.92 -11.64 34.26
CA ALA A 328 8.04 -10.27 33.76
C ALA A 328 7.00 -9.34 34.38
N VAL A 329 7.41 -8.11 34.69
CA VAL A 329 6.56 -7.06 35.24
C VAL A 329 6.78 -5.80 34.45
N PHE A 330 5.74 -5.28 33.81
CA PHE A 330 5.86 -4.15 32.91
C PHE A 330 4.58 -3.34 32.82
N GLU A 331 4.72 -2.16 32.23
CA GLU A 331 3.64 -1.30 31.80
C GLU A 331 3.98 -0.77 30.40
N ARG A 332 2.96 -0.68 29.54
CA ARG A 332 3.09 -0.07 28.22
C ARG A 332 2.33 1.23 28.19
N PHE A 333 2.99 2.26 27.68
CA PHE A 333 2.42 3.60 27.51
C PHE A 333 2.26 3.91 26.02
N SER A 334 1.14 4.54 25.68
CA SER A 334 0.88 5.12 24.36
C SER A 334 -0.19 6.20 24.48
N ASN A 335 0.04 7.34 23.84
CA ASN A 335 -0.94 8.42 23.72
C ASN A 335 -2.00 8.15 22.64
N LEU A 336 -1.87 7.05 21.89
CA LEU A 336 -2.80 6.66 20.84
C LEU A 336 -3.73 5.54 21.30
N LEU A 337 -4.89 5.45 20.66
CA LEU A 337 -5.77 4.30 20.78
C LEU A 337 -5.06 3.04 20.26
N GLN A 338 -5.43 1.87 20.76
CA GLN A 338 -5.06 0.59 20.17
C GLN A 338 -6.32 -0.22 19.85
N LEU A 339 -6.16 -1.31 19.09
CA LEU A 339 -7.27 -2.21 18.76
C LEU A 339 -6.98 -3.63 19.25
N ASP A 340 -8.00 -4.24 19.85
CA ASP A 340 -8.08 -5.68 20.04
C ASP A 340 -8.71 -6.32 18.79
N ILE A 341 -7.86 -6.77 17.88
CA ILE A 341 -8.27 -7.38 16.61
C ILE A 341 -9.04 -8.70 16.81
N PHE A 342 -8.78 -9.42 17.90
CA PHE A 342 -9.45 -10.67 18.20
C PHE A 342 -10.86 -10.40 18.75
N ALA A 343 -11.04 -9.35 19.56
CA ALA A 343 -12.36 -8.88 19.96
C ALA A 343 -13.16 -8.39 18.74
N ALA A 344 -12.54 -7.66 17.81
CA ALA A 344 -13.18 -7.19 16.58
C ALA A 344 -13.69 -8.35 15.71
N THR A 345 -12.86 -9.35 15.45
CA THR A 345 -13.22 -10.52 14.64
C THR A 345 -14.26 -11.41 15.33
N ARG A 346 -14.15 -11.63 16.65
CA ARG A 346 -15.19 -12.32 17.42
C ARG A 346 -16.53 -11.58 17.35
N ASN A 347 -16.52 -10.24 17.40
CA ASN A 347 -17.73 -9.44 17.24
C ASN A 347 -18.36 -9.61 15.84
N PHE A 348 -17.55 -9.65 14.79
CA PHE A 348 -18.02 -9.95 13.43
C PHE A 348 -18.74 -11.32 13.36
N TYR A 349 -18.16 -12.36 13.96
CA TYR A 349 -18.74 -13.71 13.96
C TYR A 349 -19.97 -13.88 14.87
N LYS A 350 -20.35 -12.88 15.69
CA LYS A 350 -21.64 -12.91 16.41
C LYS A 350 -22.83 -12.84 15.45
N THR A 351 -22.66 -12.22 14.29
CA THR A 351 -23.75 -11.92 13.33
C THR A 351 -23.51 -12.50 11.94
N HIS A 352 -22.32 -13.02 11.67
CA HIS A 352 -21.92 -13.58 10.38
C HIS A 352 -21.54 -15.05 10.51
N ALA A 353 -21.98 -15.88 9.56
CA ALA A 353 -21.56 -17.26 9.46
C ALA A 353 -20.05 -17.38 9.17
N ASP A 354 -19.45 -18.51 9.52
CA ASP A 354 -18.05 -18.82 9.21
C ASP A 354 -17.85 -19.18 7.74
N ASP A 355 -18.10 -18.20 6.87
CA ASP A 355 -18.14 -18.33 5.41
C ASP A 355 -17.06 -17.54 4.66
N PHE A 356 -16.07 -17.03 5.38
CA PHE A 356 -15.01 -16.19 4.85
C PHE A 356 -13.64 -16.82 5.04
N ASP A 357 -12.87 -16.87 3.96
CA ASP A 357 -11.45 -17.27 4.00
C ASP A 357 -10.60 -16.14 4.60
N PHE A 358 -11.03 -14.88 4.43
CA PHE A 358 -10.29 -13.71 4.89
C PHE A 358 -11.18 -12.65 5.56
N ILE A 359 -10.61 -11.92 6.52
CA ILE A 359 -11.22 -10.69 7.07
C ILE A 359 -10.24 -9.54 6.85
N TYR A 360 -10.71 -8.45 6.24
CA TYR A 360 -9.94 -7.23 6.05
C TYR A 360 -10.53 -6.13 6.92
N LEU A 361 -9.81 -5.78 7.98
CA LEU A 361 -10.20 -4.76 8.93
C LEU A 361 -9.76 -3.37 8.47
N TRP A 362 -10.68 -2.42 8.58
CA TRP A 362 -10.50 -1.01 8.33
C TRP A 362 -11.08 -0.20 9.49
N THR A 363 -10.59 1.01 9.69
CA THR A 363 -11.16 2.00 10.63
C THR A 363 -11.37 3.33 9.92
N ASP A 364 -12.13 4.24 10.56
CA ASP A 364 -12.23 5.64 10.14
C ASP A 364 -11.56 6.62 11.13
N PHE A 365 -10.81 6.09 12.11
CA PHE A 365 -10.10 6.84 13.13
C PHE A 365 -8.64 6.40 13.23
N ASN A 366 -7.77 7.29 13.72
CA ASN A 366 -6.37 6.97 13.94
C ASN A 366 -6.20 6.14 15.22
N TYR A 367 -5.35 5.13 15.13
CA TYR A 367 -4.90 4.31 16.26
C TYR A 367 -3.48 3.82 15.96
N ASP A 368 -2.82 3.29 16.99
CA ASP A 368 -1.49 2.72 16.93
C ASP A 368 -1.55 1.26 16.46
N LEU A 369 -0.93 0.99 15.30
CA LEU A 369 -0.78 -0.36 14.77
C LEU A 369 0.44 -1.08 15.39
N GLY A 370 1.27 -0.42 16.17
CA GLY A 370 2.55 -0.93 16.66
C GLY A 370 3.65 -0.86 15.60
N GLY A 371 4.89 -0.63 16.03
CA GLY A 371 6.08 -0.79 15.19
C GLY A 371 6.22 0.17 13.99
N GLY A 372 5.45 1.26 13.96
CA GLY A 372 5.37 2.13 12.77
C GLY A 372 4.70 1.48 11.56
N ALA A 373 4.01 0.35 11.75
CA ALA A 373 3.34 -0.40 10.70
C ALA A 373 2.27 0.44 9.99
N PHE A 374 2.20 0.31 8.66
CA PHE A 374 1.13 0.91 7.87
C PHE A 374 -0.07 -0.02 7.74
N ALA A 375 0.18 -1.30 7.47
CA ALA A 375 -0.77 -2.41 7.43
C ALA A 375 -0.05 -3.70 7.85
N PHE A 376 -0.79 -4.75 8.18
CA PHE A 376 -0.18 -6.07 8.47
C PHE A 376 -1.15 -7.24 8.23
N HIS A 377 -0.55 -8.41 8.04
CA HIS A 377 -1.21 -9.71 7.94
C HIS A 377 -1.02 -10.52 9.22
N LEU A 378 -2.03 -11.33 9.56
CA LEU A 378 -1.90 -12.45 10.48
C LEU A 378 -2.49 -13.71 9.88
N GLY A 379 -1.75 -14.81 9.97
CA GLY A 379 -2.24 -16.14 9.63
C GLY A 379 -3.22 -16.66 10.69
N ALA A 380 -4.41 -17.06 10.25
CA ALA A 380 -5.39 -17.76 11.11
C ALA A 380 -5.29 -19.28 10.95
N SER A 381 -5.05 -19.78 9.74
CA SER A 381 -4.75 -21.19 9.48
C SER A 381 -3.91 -21.38 8.23
N ASN A 382 -3.14 -22.46 8.21
CA ASN A 382 -2.46 -22.95 7.03
C ASN A 382 -2.49 -24.47 6.98
N THR A 383 -2.90 -25.02 5.85
CA THR A 383 -2.80 -26.45 5.51
C THR A 383 -1.92 -26.70 4.29
N VAL A 384 -1.45 -25.64 3.64
CA VAL A 384 -0.64 -25.70 2.42
C VAL A 384 0.82 -25.99 2.79
N GLN A 385 1.43 -26.92 2.05
CA GLN A 385 2.84 -27.30 2.17
C GLN A 385 3.63 -26.85 0.93
N GLY A 386 4.95 -26.88 1.00
CA GLY A 386 5.84 -26.48 -0.10
C GLY A 386 5.91 -24.97 -0.35
N ILE A 387 5.44 -24.16 0.61
CA ILE A 387 5.45 -22.69 0.55
C ILE A 387 6.39 -22.05 1.58
N GLY A 388 7.29 -22.83 2.17
CA GLY A 388 8.23 -22.36 3.21
C GLY A 388 7.61 -22.16 4.60
N ARG A 389 6.35 -22.62 4.81
CA ARG A 389 5.67 -22.58 6.10
C ARG A 389 5.01 -23.92 6.42
N GLY A 390 5.03 -24.28 7.71
CA GLY A 390 4.35 -25.46 8.23
C GLY A 390 2.83 -25.25 8.39
N PRO A 391 2.07 -26.34 8.61
CA PRO A 391 0.65 -26.24 8.91
C PRO A 391 0.42 -25.72 10.33
N PHE A 392 -0.64 -24.92 10.51
CA PHE A 392 -1.08 -24.43 11.82
C PHE A 392 -2.58 -24.09 11.79
N ASN A 393 -3.20 -24.00 12.97
CA ASN A 393 -4.59 -23.56 13.11
C ASN A 393 -4.79 -22.77 14.42
N GLN A 394 -5.09 -21.49 14.27
CA GLN A 394 -5.39 -20.53 15.34
C GLN A 394 -6.78 -19.89 15.17
N THR A 395 -7.62 -20.44 14.28
CA THR A 395 -8.93 -19.86 13.89
C THR A 395 -9.85 -19.56 15.06
N ALA A 396 -9.87 -20.42 16.08
CA ALA A 396 -10.66 -20.24 17.29
C ALA A 396 -10.35 -18.92 18.03
N ARG A 397 -9.11 -18.41 17.96
CA ARG A 397 -8.73 -17.14 18.58
C ARG A 397 -9.44 -15.94 17.94
N PHE A 398 -9.70 -16.02 16.64
CA PHE A 398 -10.45 -15.04 15.86
C PHE A 398 -11.98 -15.23 15.93
N GLY A 399 -12.46 -16.30 16.58
CA GLY A 399 -13.89 -16.65 16.62
C GLY A 399 -14.40 -17.45 15.42
N SER A 400 -13.52 -17.82 14.49
CA SER A 400 -13.87 -18.69 13.35
C SER A 400 -13.97 -20.16 13.79
N ALA A 401 -14.86 -20.92 13.15
CA ALA A 401 -15.04 -22.36 13.34
C ALA A 401 -14.06 -23.20 12.50
N GLY A 402 -13.13 -22.58 11.79
CA GLY A 402 -12.06 -23.24 11.06
C GLY A 402 -11.86 -22.77 9.63
N ARG A 403 -12.78 -21.94 9.09
CA ARG A 403 -12.67 -21.47 7.70
C ARG A 403 -11.65 -20.36 7.49
N LEU A 404 -11.45 -19.50 8.49
CA LEU A 404 -10.58 -18.34 8.34
C LEU A 404 -9.12 -18.77 8.08
N GLN A 405 -8.53 -18.22 7.02
CA GLN A 405 -7.16 -18.47 6.62
C GLN A 405 -6.24 -17.31 7.02
N SER A 406 -6.69 -16.08 6.80
CA SER A 406 -5.92 -14.87 7.13
C SER A 406 -6.79 -13.73 7.64
N PHE A 407 -6.20 -12.90 8.48
CA PHE A 407 -6.71 -11.59 8.86
C PHE A 407 -5.76 -10.52 8.36
N LEU A 408 -6.28 -9.47 7.74
CA LEU A 408 -5.51 -8.31 7.28
C LEU A 408 -6.00 -7.08 8.03
N ASN A 409 -5.07 -6.31 8.60
CA ASN A 409 -5.37 -5.01 9.17
C ASN A 409 -4.87 -3.91 8.23
N MET A 410 -5.82 -3.20 7.64
CA MET A 410 -5.58 -2.16 6.64
C MET A 410 -5.74 -0.75 7.22
N ASN A 411 -5.74 -0.58 8.55
CA ASN A 411 -5.65 0.74 9.20
C ASN A 411 -6.81 1.70 8.82
N ASN A 412 -6.59 3.01 8.95
CA ASN A 412 -7.56 4.06 8.74
C ASN A 412 -7.76 4.39 7.24
N ILE A 413 -8.91 4.02 6.67
CA ILE A 413 -9.24 4.27 5.27
C ILE A 413 -9.30 5.77 4.94
N VAL A 414 -9.68 6.62 5.89
CA VAL A 414 -9.87 8.06 5.67
C VAL A 414 -8.52 8.78 5.65
N GLY A 415 -7.68 8.54 6.66
CA GLY A 415 -6.46 9.29 6.89
C GLY A 415 -5.19 8.72 6.23
N ARG A 416 -5.14 7.41 5.95
CA ARG A 416 -3.92 6.74 5.48
C ARG A 416 -3.90 6.46 3.98
N TYR A 417 -5.07 6.36 3.34
CA TYR A 417 -5.19 5.92 1.95
C TYR A 417 -5.64 7.04 1.01
N PRO A 418 -5.26 6.98 -0.28
CA PRO A 418 -5.65 8.00 -1.27
C PRO A 418 -7.16 7.94 -1.56
N PRO A 419 -7.75 8.99 -2.18
CA PRO A 419 -9.11 8.93 -2.68
C PRO A 419 -9.36 7.80 -3.69
N GLN A 420 -8.42 7.54 -4.63
CA GLN A 420 -8.52 6.42 -5.58
C GLN A 420 -7.57 5.28 -5.19
N PRO A 421 -8.00 4.00 -5.22
CA PRO A 421 -7.17 2.87 -4.79
C PRO A 421 -5.93 2.64 -5.66
N THR A 422 -5.89 3.20 -6.87
CA THR A 422 -4.77 3.11 -7.82
C THR A 422 -3.78 4.28 -7.70
N ASP A 423 -4.10 5.32 -6.95
CA ASP A 423 -3.20 6.46 -6.77
C ASP A 423 -1.94 5.99 -6.03
N ARG A 424 -0.80 6.60 -6.40
CA ARG A 424 0.53 6.31 -5.84
C ARG A 424 1.14 7.56 -5.22
N GLY A 425 2.26 7.39 -4.54
CA GLY A 425 3.01 8.49 -3.92
C GLY A 425 2.64 8.77 -2.46
N ILE A 426 1.79 7.93 -1.86
CA ILE A 426 1.57 7.93 -0.40
C ILE A 426 2.62 7.05 0.27
N ILE A 427 3.00 5.93 -0.37
CA ILE A 427 4.02 5.02 0.15
C ILE A 427 4.90 4.48 -0.97
N GLY A 428 6.03 5.15 -1.20
CA GLY A 428 7.01 4.73 -2.21
C GLY A 428 6.36 4.46 -3.57
N LEU A 429 6.67 3.29 -4.13
CA LEU A 429 6.13 2.85 -5.43
C LEU A 429 4.75 2.18 -5.33
N ASN A 430 4.17 2.02 -4.13
CA ASN A 430 2.94 1.27 -3.91
C ASN A 430 1.68 2.08 -4.24
N SER A 431 0.63 1.34 -4.62
CA SER A 431 -0.76 1.79 -4.58
C SER A 431 -1.47 1.11 -3.40
N ALA A 432 -2.70 1.52 -3.08
CA ALA A 432 -3.48 0.82 -2.05
C ALA A 432 -3.74 -0.65 -2.43
N LEU A 433 -3.90 -0.93 -3.73
CA LEU A 433 -4.14 -2.28 -4.25
C LEU A 433 -2.89 -3.16 -4.19
N SER A 434 -1.69 -2.60 -4.40
CA SER A 434 -0.45 -3.38 -4.23
C SER A 434 -0.17 -3.68 -2.76
N ILE A 435 -0.54 -2.78 -1.84
CA ILE A 435 -0.47 -3.04 -0.38
C ILE A 435 -1.43 -4.17 0.00
N LEU A 436 -2.69 -4.14 -0.45
CA LEU A 436 -3.60 -5.29 -0.29
C LEU A 436 -3.03 -6.56 -0.93
N GLY A 437 -2.37 -6.43 -2.07
CA GLY A 437 -1.60 -7.48 -2.75
C GLY A 437 -0.56 -8.12 -1.84
N GLN A 438 0.24 -7.29 -1.16
CA GLN A 438 1.27 -7.71 -0.22
C GLN A 438 0.66 -8.41 0.99
N GLU A 439 -0.27 -7.74 1.69
CA GLU A 439 -0.89 -8.28 2.90
C GLU A 439 -1.67 -9.59 2.62
N GLN A 440 -2.32 -9.70 1.47
CA GLN A 440 -2.95 -10.94 1.05
C GLN A 440 -1.92 -12.01 0.68
N GLY A 441 -0.79 -11.60 0.10
CA GLY A 441 0.27 -12.49 -0.38
C GLY A 441 1.00 -13.24 0.74
N HIS A 442 1.10 -12.66 1.95
CA HIS A 442 1.63 -13.33 3.15
C HIS A 442 0.92 -14.65 3.50
N ARG A 443 -0.28 -14.90 2.95
CA ARG A 443 -0.93 -16.22 3.01
C ARG A 443 -0.12 -17.34 2.34
N TRP A 444 0.69 -17.02 1.30
CA TRP A 444 1.36 -18.01 0.45
C TRP A 444 2.84 -17.73 0.15
N MET A 445 3.25 -16.46 0.08
CA MET A 445 4.46 -16.05 -0.66
C MET A 445 5.59 -15.61 0.27
N SER A 446 6.82 -15.61 -0.26
CA SER A 446 7.98 -15.00 0.40
C SER A 446 8.48 -15.65 1.69
N PHE A 447 8.33 -16.98 1.81
CA PHE A 447 8.95 -17.77 2.89
C PHE A 447 9.84 -18.91 2.38
N VAL A 448 9.93 -19.08 1.06
CA VAL A 448 10.65 -20.20 0.46
C VAL A 448 12.16 -19.98 0.39
N ARG A 449 12.90 -21.05 0.68
CA ARG A 449 14.34 -21.15 0.44
C ARG A 449 14.57 -21.94 -0.85
N PHE A 450 15.82 -22.01 -1.27
CA PHE A 450 16.22 -22.82 -2.42
C PHE A 450 17.48 -23.61 -2.13
N ASN A 451 17.63 -24.72 -2.84
CA ASN A 451 18.84 -25.53 -2.83
C ASN A 451 19.92 -24.89 -3.72
N ASP A 452 20.96 -24.36 -3.10
CA ASP A 452 22.18 -23.87 -3.73
C ASP A 452 23.25 -24.96 -3.66
N ASN A 453 23.23 -25.86 -4.64
CA ASN A 453 24.24 -26.91 -4.81
C ASN A 453 24.47 -27.81 -3.57
N GLY A 454 23.40 -28.13 -2.86
CA GLY A 454 23.40 -28.96 -1.65
C GLY A 454 23.23 -28.17 -0.35
N ALA A 455 23.38 -26.84 -0.38
CA ALA A 455 23.14 -25.97 0.77
C ALA A 455 21.81 -25.22 0.64
N ILE A 456 21.04 -25.12 1.73
CA ILE A 456 19.78 -24.36 1.73
C ILE A 456 20.08 -22.87 1.93
N SER A 457 19.58 -22.03 1.02
CA SER A 457 19.84 -20.57 1.01
C SER A 457 18.57 -19.74 1.17
N THR A 458 18.70 -18.62 1.90
CA THR A 458 17.66 -17.61 2.12
C THR A 458 17.87 -16.35 1.26
N GLU A 459 18.72 -16.37 0.24
CA GLU A 459 19.02 -15.17 -0.56
C GLU A 459 17.79 -14.56 -1.28
N LEU A 460 16.74 -15.35 -1.51
CA LEU A 460 15.47 -14.87 -2.08
C LEU A 460 14.66 -14.04 -1.08
N LEU A 461 14.94 -14.17 0.21
CA LEU A 461 14.17 -13.56 1.29
C LEU A 461 14.82 -12.25 1.73
N GLY A 462 13.97 -11.25 1.90
CA GLY A 462 14.32 -9.90 2.27
C GLY A 462 13.90 -9.56 3.68
N ARG A 463 13.17 -8.46 3.81
CA ARG A 463 12.67 -7.96 5.09
C ARG A 463 11.84 -9.05 5.77
N ASP A 464 12.12 -9.29 7.05
CA ASP A 464 11.36 -10.21 7.91
C ASP A 464 11.38 -11.68 7.49
N ASN A 465 12.27 -12.03 6.54
CA ASN A 465 12.21 -13.29 5.82
C ASN A 465 10.79 -13.64 5.31
N ALA A 466 9.99 -12.60 5.05
CA ALA A 466 8.57 -12.66 4.69
C ALA A 466 8.26 -11.78 3.47
N HIS A 467 9.30 -11.22 2.83
CA HIS A 467 9.22 -10.41 1.62
C HIS A 467 10.30 -10.87 0.64
N TRP A 468 10.13 -10.60 -0.65
CA TRP A 468 11.19 -10.86 -1.61
C TRP A 468 12.36 -9.91 -1.41
N SER A 469 13.57 -10.47 -1.42
CA SER A 469 14.83 -9.75 -1.29
C SER A 469 14.92 -8.62 -2.30
N PHE A 470 15.44 -7.46 -1.87
CA PHE A 470 15.76 -6.34 -2.76
C PHE A 470 16.55 -6.78 -4.00
N PHE A 471 17.46 -7.73 -3.83
CA PHE A 471 18.34 -8.22 -4.90
C PHE A 471 17.71 -9.33 -5.75
N PHE A 472 16.48 -9.74 -5.46
CA PHE A 472 15.78 -10.78 -6.19
C PHE A 472 15.01 -10.19 -7.37
N ASN A 473 15.19 -10.78 -8.56
CA ASN A 473 14.42 -10.44 -9.74
C ASN A 473 13.05 -11.13 -9.72
N VAL A 474 11.99 -10.39 -9.46
CA VAL A 474 10.62 -10.88 -9.31
C VAL A 474 9.68 -10.04 -10.16
N GLU A 475 9.79 -10.21 -11.48
CA GLU A 475 8.99 -9.47 -12.44
C GLU A 475 7.61 -10.10 -12.64
N SER A 476 6.58 -9.26 -12.57
CA SER A 476 5.18 -9.65 -12.71
C SER A 476 4.88 -10.15 -14.12
N VAL A 477 3.95 -11.11 -14.23
CA VAL A 477 3.44 -11.59 -15.53
C VAL A 477 2.73 -10.51 -16.35
N LEU A 478 2.32 -9.41 -15.71
CA LEU A 478 1.69 -8.25 -16.34
C LEU A 478 2.67 -7.09 -16.56
N SER A 479 3.98 -7.32 -16.42
CA SER A 479 5.01 -6.33 -16.69
C SER A 479 5.05 -5.97 -18.19
N THR A 480 5.25 -4.69 -18.51
CA THR A 480 5.49 -4.22 -19.90
C THR A 480 6.70 -3.29 -19.94
N ALA A 481 7.22 -2.98 -21.13
CA ALA A 481 8.36 -2.07 -21.25
C ALA A 481 8.03 -0.65 -20.74
N GLU A 482 6.78 -0.20 -20.95
CA GLU A 482 6.30 1.12 -20.53
C GLU A 482 5.95 1.18 -19.04
N ALA A 483 5.67 0.04 -18.43
CA ALA A 483 5.40 -0.08 -17.01
C ALA A 483 5.96 -1.42 -16.48
N PRO A 484 7.28 -1.47 -16.21
CA PRO A 484 7.89 -2.63 -15.59
C PRO A 484 7.33 -2.82 -14.18
N ARG A 485 7.02 -4.06 -13.79
CA ARG A 485 6.36 -4.35 -12.51
C ARG A 485 7.10 -5.40 -11.72
N SER A 486 7.48 -5.09 -10.48
CA SER A 486 7.88 -6.09 -9.50
C SER A 486 6.68 -6.66 -8.77
N SER A 487 6.86 -7.82 -8.12
CA SER A 487 5.84 -8.46 -7.26
C SER A 487 5.27 -7.48 -6.23
N SER A 488 3.99 -7.64 -5.90
CA SER A 488 3.38 -7.00 -4.73
C SER A 488 4.06 -7.43 -3.42
N MET A 489 4.79 -8.55 -3.41
CA MET A 489 5.56 -9.04 -2.26
C MET A 489 7.01 -8.49 -2.21
N GLU A 490 7.23 -7.29 -2.75
CA GLU A 490 8.53 -6.63 -2.88
C GLU A 490 9.48 -7.27 -3.93
N GLY A 491 10.79 -7.17 -3.71
CA GLY A 491 11.84 -7.38 -4.71
C GLY A 491 11.79 -6.38 -5.86
N ASN A 492 12.57 -6.61 -6.93
CA ASN A 492 12.67 -5.66 -8.03
C ASN A 492 12.59 -6.35 -9.40
N ALA A 493 12.31 -5.58 -10.45
CA ALA A 493 12.41 -6.01 -11.84
C ALA A 493 13.82 -5.67 -12.38
N TRP A 494 14.83 -6.42 -11.96
CA TRP A 494 16.22 -6.19 -12.34
C TRP A 494 16.49 -6.46 -13.82
N ARG A 495 17.39 -5.68 -14.40
CA ARG A 495 18.00 -5.90 -15.72
C ARG A 495 19.48 -6.19 -15.51
N ASP A 496 19.94 -7.27 -16.11
CA ASP A 496 21.37 -7.60 -16.15
C ASP A 496 21.99 -6.94 -17.36
N ASN A 497 23.02 -6.12 -17.13
CA ASN A 497 23.68 -5.35 -18.19
C ASN A 497 24.80 -6.14 -18.87
N GLY A 498 25.12 -7.35 -18.40
CA GLY A 498 26.13 -8.24 -18.97
C GLY A 498 27.58 -7.90 -18.62
N ASP A 499 27.80 -6.89 -17.77
CA ASP A 499 29.13 -6.40 -17.34
C ASP A 499 29.34 -6.53 -15.81
N GLY A 500 28.50 -7.32 -15.15
CA GLY A 500 28.46 -7.47 -13.69
C GLY A 500 27.71 -6.34 -12.97
N THR A 501 27.08 -5.44 -13.72
CA THR A 501 26.13 -4.45 -13.18
C THR A 501 24.68 -4.86 -13.46
N PHE A 502 23.78 -4.45 -12.57
CA PHE A 502 22.34 -4.67 -12.69
C PHE A 502 21.61 -3.36 -12.45
N SER A 503 20.56 -3.09 -13.22
CA SER A 503 19.78 -1.85 -13.12
C SER A 503 18.29 -2.12 -12.96
N THR A 504 17.60 -1.35 -12.11
CA THR A 504 16.14 -1.30 -12.09
C THR A 504 15.62 -0.21 -13.03
N PRO A 505 14.53 -0.44 -13.77
CA PRO A 505 13.91 0.60 -14.60
C PRO A 505 13.49 1.81 -13.76
N SER A 506 13.64 3.02 -14.30
CA SER A 506 13.27 4.26 -13.62
C SER A 506 11.76 4.46 -13.48
N ASN A 507 10.98 3.81 -14.34
CA ASN A 507 9.51 3.80 -14.35
C ASN A 507 8.90 2.53 -13.73
N MET A 508 9.68 1.77 -12.97
CA MET A 508 9.21 0.54 -12.34
C MET A 508 8.11 0.81 -11.30
N LEU A 509 7.13 -0.08 -11.23
CA LEU A 509 6.04 -0.09 -10.26
C LEU A 509 6.07 -1.37 -9.41
N ILE A 510 5.46 -1.33 -8.23
CA ILE A 510 5.15 -2.53 -7.44
C ILE A 510 3.69 -2.89 -7.73
N ASP A 511 3.44 -4.07 -8.32
CA ASP A 511 2.09 -4.51 -8.70
C ASP A 511 1.99 -5.97 -9.15
N TYR A 512 0.85 -6.59 -8.83
CA TYR A 512 0.43 -7.93 -9.24
C TYR A 512 1.40 -9.03 -8.76
N PHE A 513 1.23 -10.24 -9.28
CA PHE A 513 1.98 -11.43 -8.88
C PHE A 513 2.88 -11.93 -10.02
N THR A 514 3.98 -12.57 -9.64
CA THR A 514 4.96 -13.20 -10.54
C THR A 514 4.62 -14.66 -10.82
N PRO A 515 5.26 -15.34 -11.80
CA PRO A 515 5.08 -16.77 -11.97
C PRO A 515 5.39 -17.59 -10.71
N LEU A 516 6.42 -17.21 -9.94
CA LEU A 516 6.74 -17.88 -8.67
C LEU A 516 5.62 -17.67 -7.64
N ASP A 517 5.12 -16.45 -7.50
CA ASP A 517 3.99 -16.15 -6.61
C ASP A 517 2.77 -17.00 -6.99
N LEU A 518 2.44 -17.09 -8.28
CA LEU A 518 1.33 -17.88 -8.78
C LEU A 518 1.52 -19.38 -8.56
N TYR A 519 2.75 -19.90 -8.61
CA TYR A 519 3.03 -21.29 -8.22
C TYR A 519 2.78 -21.52 -6.74
N LEU A 520 3.26 -20.62 -5.86
CA LEU A 520 3.07 -20.72 -4.41
C LEU A 520 1.60 -20.63 -4.01
N MET A 521 0.81 -19.80 -4.70
CA MET A 521 -0.65 -19.76 -4.56
C MET A 521 -1.33 -21.06 -4.99
N GLY A 522 -0.64 -21.93 -5.75
CA GLY A 522 -1.21 -23.12 -6.36
C GLY A 522 -2.06 -22.77 -7.58
N LEU A 523 -1.62 -21.82 -8.39
CA LEU A 523 -2.29 -21.40 -9.63
C LEU A 523 -1.48 -21.73 -10.88
N TYR A 524 -0.16 -21.93 -10.73
CA TYR A 524 0.77 -22.35 -11.78
C TYR A 524 1.31 -23.75 -11.51
N ALA A 525 1.48 -24.54 -12.57
CA ALA A 525 2.32 -25.73 -12.54
C ALA A 525 3.82 -25.35 -12.45
N PRO A 526 4.71 -26.22 -11.96
CA PRO A 526 6.15 -25.94 -11.95
C PRO A 526 6.69 -25.52 -13.33
N GLU A 527 6.21 -26.13 -14.41
CA GLU A 527 6.67 -25.89 -15.77
C GLU A 527 6.27 -24.51 -16.32
N GLU A 528 5.32 -23.84 -15.67
CA GLU A 528 4.90 -22.47 -16.01
C GLU A 528 5.77 -21.40 -15.32
N VAL A 529 6.69 -21.80 -14.44
CA VAL A 529 7.60 -20.89 -13.72
C VAL A 529 8.93 -20.81 -14.48
N PRO A 530 9.20 -19.70 -15.21
CA PRO A 530 10.48 -19.52 -15.86
C PRO A 530 11.60 -19.32 -14.83
N ASP A 531 12.82 -19.65 -15.24
CA ASP A 531 14.01 -19.32 -14.46
C ASP A 531 14.12 -17.81 -14.24
N THR A 532 14.56 -17.43 -13.05
CA THR A 532 14.87 -16.04 -12.67
C THR A 532 16.26 -15.98 -12.05
N PHE A 533 16.61 -14.91 -11.35
CA PHE A 533 17.90 -14.76 -10.71
C PHE A 533 17.84 -13.87 -9.46
N VAL A 534 18.81 -14.07 -8.57
CA VAL A 534 19.14 -13.16 -7.47
C VAL A 534 20.54 -12.60 -7.69
N ILE A 535 20.77 -11.35 -7.29
CA ILE A 535 22.09 -10.73 -7.31
C ILE A 535 22.81 -11.09 -5.99
N SER A 536 23.81 -11.96 -6.08
CA SER A 536 24.63 -12.37 -4.92
C SER A 536 25.89 -11.51 -4.82
N ASN A 537 26.47 -11.41 -3.61
CA ASN A 537 27.66 -10.61 -3.32
C ASN A 537 27.57 -9.17 -3.86
N PRO A 538 26.51 -8.42 -3.52
CA PRO A 538 26.34 -7.06 -4.00
C PRO A 538 27.49 -6.16 -3.51
N THR A 539 27.99 -5.30 -4.38
CA THR A 539 29.07 -4.34 -4.10
C THR A 539 28.70 -2.97 -4.64
N ASN A 540 29.38 -1.92 -4.15
CA ASN A 540 29.05 -0.52 -4.47
C ASN A 540 27.58 -0.16 -4.18
N THR A 541 26.99 -0.79 -3.17
CA THR A 541 25.64 -0.46 -2.72
C THR A 541 25.56 -0.57 -1.21
N LEU A 542 24.70 0.25 -0.63
CA LEU A 542 24.35 0.21 0.79
C LEU A 542 22.96 -0.39 1.00
N PHE A 543 22.28 -0.79 -0.08
CA PHE A 543 21.05 -1.55 0.01
C PHE A 543 21.34 -2.96 0.54
N THR A 544 20.40 -3.48 1.30
CA THR A 544 20.47 -4.84 1.86
C THR A 544 19.33 -5.67 1.29
N ARG A 545 19.34 -6.99 1.55
CA ARG A 545 18.19 -7.84 1.20
C ARG A 545 16.87 -7.31 1.76
N SER A 546 16.92 -6.63 2.91
CA SER A 546 15.75 -6.08 3.61
C SER A 546 15.34 -4.67 3.17
N THR A 547 16.02 -4.09 2.16
CA THR A 547 15.59 -2.82 1.58
C THR A 547 14.32 -3.03 0.73
N GLY A 548 13.31 -2.17 0.90
CA GLY A 548 12.14 -2.19 0.03
C GLY A 548 12.47 -1.83 -1.43
N PRO A 549 11.60 -2.10 -2.40
CA PRO A 549 11.90 -1.91 -3.82
C PRO A 549 12.30 -0.48 -4.19
N ARG A 550 13.16 -0.32 -5.20
CA ARG A 550 13.68 0.99 -5.66
C ARG A 550 13.80 1.04 -7.18
N ALA A 551 13.18 2.05 -7.79
CA ALA A 551 13.33 2.34 -9.21
C ALA A 551 14.63 3.10 -9.50
N GLY A 552 15.15 2.96 -10.72
CA GLY A 552 16.30 3.72 -11.23
C GLY A 552 17.62 3.50 -10.49
N GLN A 553 17.81 2.34 -9.86
CA GLN A 553 19.03 2.00 -9.14
C GLN A 553 19.95 1.16 -10.02
N THR A 554 21.27 1.29 -9.81
CA THR A 554 22.28 0.40 -10.40
C THR A 554 23.17 -0.16 -9.29
N VAL A 555 23.39 -1.47 -9.29
CA VAL A 555 24.26 -2.17 -8.34
C VAL A 555 25.26 -3.06 -9.08
N ARG A 556 26.36 -3.44 -8.43
CA ARG A 556 27.27 -4.49 -8.92
C ARG A 556 27.06 -5.77 -8.13
N GLY A 557 27.24 -6.93 -8.75
CA GLY A 557 27.16 -8.21 -8.07
C GLY A 557 27.36 -9.39 -9.01
N THR A 558 27.01 -10.58 -8.54
CA THR A 558 27.06 -11.82 -9.31
C THR A 558 25.65 -12.31 -9.58
N ARG A 559 25.32 -12.58 -10.85
CA ARG A 559 24.05 -13.22 -11.21
C ARG A 559 24.05 -14.66 -10.71
N LYS A 560 23.10 -15.01 -9.84
CA LYS A 560 22.80 -16.40 -9.47
C LYS A 560 21.44 -16.78 -10.03
N ASN A 561 21.42 -17.65 -11.04
CA ASN A 561 20.17 -18.14 -11.63
C ASN A 561 19.43 -19.06 -10.66
N ILE A 562 18.11 -18.93 -10.63
CA ILE A 562 17.21 -19.65 -9.74
C ILE A 562 16.11 -20.30 -10.58
N SER A 563 16.02 -21.62 -10.48
CA SER A 563 14.93 -22.40 -11.08
C SER A 563 13.92 -22.84 -10.02
N ILE A 564 12.70 -23.13 -10.45
CA ILE A 564 11.66 -23.67 -9.56
C ILE A 564 12.06 -25.00 -8.91
N ASN A 565 12.85 -25.82 -9.62
CA ASN A 565 13.30 -27.11 -9.10
C ASN A 565 14.20 -26.97 -7.88
N GLN A 566 14.99 -25.92 -7.77
CA GLN A 566 15.81 -25.66 -6.58
C GLN A 566 14.95 -25.33 -5.37
N ILE A 567 13.83 -24.64 -5.57
CA ILE A 567 12.85 -24.36 -4.51
C ILE A 567 12.13 -25.66 -4.12
N ILE A 568 11.68 -26.46 -5.09
CA ILE A 568 11.02 -27.76 -4.84
C ILE A 568 11.95 -28.72 -4.08
N GLN A 569 13.25 -28.72 -4.39
CA GLN A 569 14.22 -29.55 -3.66
C GLN A 569 14.39 -29.11 -2.20
N ALA A 570 14.25 -27.80 -1.91
CA ALA A 570 14.40 -27.26 -0.56
C ALA A 570 13.13 -27.42 0.28
N GLU A 571 11.96 -27.13 -0.30
CA GLU A 571 10.69 -27.02 0.44
C GLU A 571 9.72 -28.18 0.17
N GLY A 572 10.01 -29.03 -0.81
CA GLY A 572 9.06 -29.98 -1.38
C GLY A 572 8.13 -29.34 -2.42
N PRO A 573 7.34 -30.16 -3.14
CA PRO A 573 6.32 -29.64 -4.06
C PRO A 573 5.21 -28.91 -3.30
N ARG A 574 4.56 -27.94 -3.94
CA ARG A 574 3.40 -27.24 -3.37
C ARG A 574 2.21 -28.19 -3.28
N ILE A 575 1.65 -28.39 -2.07
CA ILE A 575 0.51 -29.28 -1.83
C ILE A 575 -0.64 -28.51 -1.14
N PRO A 576 -1.90 -28.60 -1.63
CA PRO A 576 -2.32 -29.20 -2.91
C PRO A 576 -1.64 -28.56 -4.13
N ASP A 577 -1.54 -29.24 -5.26
CA ASP A 577 -0.94 -28.64 -6.46
C ASP A 577 -1.89 -27.62 -7.14
N HIS A 578 -1.49 -27.14 -8.32
CA HIS A 578 -2.28 -26.19 -9.08
C HIS A 578 -3.65 -26.72 -9.57
N THR A 579 -3.82 -28.03 -9.67
CA THR A 579 -5.07 -28.66 -10.11
C THR A 579 -6.09 -28.78 -8.96
N GLN A 580 -5.61 -28.97 -7.73
CA GLN A 580 -6.46 -29.19 -6.55
C GLN A 580 -6.60 -27.96 -5.64
N SER A 581 -5.74 -26.95 -5.80
CA SER A 581 -5.79 -25.76 -4.94
C SER A 581 -7.07 -24.95 -5.15
N GLN A 582 -7.62 -24.43 -4.04
CA GLN A 582 -8.75 -23.51 -4.03
C GLN A 582 -8.54 -22.33 -5.00
N LYS A 583 -9.59 -22.00 -5.76
CA LYS A 583 -9.58 -20.91 -6.76
C LYS A 583 -10.59 -19.82 -6.49
N GLU A 584 -11.57 -20.08 -5.64
CA GLU A 584 -12.63 -19.15 -5.28
C GLU A 584 -12.51 -18.85 -3.79
N PHE A 585 -12.27 -17.58 -3.47
CA PHE A 585 -12.06 -17.10 -2.11
C PHE A 585 -13.13 -16.09 -1.71
N ARG A 586 -13.44 -16.03 -0.41
CA ARG A 586 -14.37 -15.06 0.18
C ARG A 586 -13.65 -14.22 1.22
N ALA A 587 -13.80 -12.89 1.13
CA ALA A 587 -13.26 -11.96 2.12
C ALA A 587 -14.35 -11.02 2.66
N ALA A 588 -14.35 -10.78 3.97
CA ALA A 588 -15.21 -9.76 4.58
C ALA A 588 -14.45 -8.44 4.72
N PHE A 589 -15.03 -7.33 4.25
CA PHE A 589 -14.54 -5.99 4.56
C PHE A 589 -15.23 -5.50 5.84
N LEU A 590 -14.46 -5.38 6.91
CA LEU A 590 -14.91 -5.02 8.25
C LEU A 590 -14.49 -3.59 8.58
N LEU A 591 -15.45 -2.69 8.80
CA LEU A 591 -15.22 -1.33 9.24
C LEU A 591 -15.52 -1.22 10.75
N ILE A 592 -14.48 -0.91 11.54
CA ILE A 592 -14.62 -0.64 12.98
C ILE A 592 -14.84 0.86 13.22
N LEU A 593 -15.81 1.17 14.05
CA LEU A 593 -16.14 2.53 14.49
C LEU A 593 -15.92 2.71 15.99
N ARG A 594 -15.68 3.94 16.43
CA ARG A 594 -15.66 4.25 17.86
C ARG A 594 -17.07 4.22 18.43
N GLN A 595 -17.17 3.91 19.72
CA GLN A 595 -18.42 3.91 20.45
C GLN A 595 -19.16 5.25 20.31
N GLY A 596 -20.46 5.19 20.05
CA GLY A 596 -21.36 6.33 19.85
C GLY A 596 -21.25 7.00 18.48
N THR A 597 -20.59 6.37 17.49
CA THR A 597 -20.37 6.99 16.17
C THR A 597 -21.01 6.20 15.04
N THR A 598 -21.38 6.91 13.97
CA THR A 598 -21.94 6.34 12.74
C THR A 598 -20.99 6.59 11.57
N PRO A 599 -20.88 5.67 10.60
CA PRO A 599 -19.94 5.84 9.50
C PRO A 599 -20.40 6.96 8.56
N ALA A 600 -19.48 7.81 8.13
CA ALA A 600 -19.77 8.81 7.11
C ALA A 600 -20.02 8.14 5.74
N GLN A 601 -20.98 8.66 4.96
CA GLN A 601 -21.28 8.11 3.63
C GLN A 601 -20.05 8.14 2.70
N SER A 602 -19.22 9.19 2.78
CA SER A 602 -17.97 9.28 2.02
C SER A 602 -16.96 8.18 2.39
N THR A 603 -16.91 7.75 3.66
CA THR A 603 -16.09 6.63 4.12
C THR A 603 -16.60 5.32 3.51
N LEU A 604 -17.91 5.09 3.56
CA LEU A 604 -18.54 3.90 2.96
C LEU A 604 -18.32 3.84 1.45
N ASP A 605 -18.52 4.95 0.75
CA ASP A 605 -18.32 5.05 -0.70
C ASP A 605 -16.86 4.75 -1.08
N LYS A 606 -15.91 5.32 -0.33
CA LYS A 606 -14.47 5.08 -0.52
C LYS A 606 -14.09 3.63 -0.26
N LEU A 607 -14.56 3.05 0.86
CA LEU A 607 -14.26 1.66 1.19
C LEU A 607 -14.89 0.69 0.17
N ASN A 608 -16.10 0.98 -0.33
CA ASN A 608 -16.74 0.21 -1.38
C ASN A 608 -15.98 0.31 -2.73
N LEU A 609 -15.43 1.48 -3.06
CA LEU A 609 -14.55 1.64 -4.21
C LEU A 609 -13.29 0.77 -4.08
N PHE A 610 -12.65 0.76 -2.91
CA PHE A 610 -11.46 -0.07 -2.65
C PHE A 610 -11.79 -1.56 -2.72
N ARG A 611 -12.91 -1.97 -2.10
CA ARG A 611 -13.42 -3.35 -2.10
C ARG A 611 -13.62 -3.89 -3.52
N THR A 612 -14.35 -3.15 -4.36
CA THR A 612 -14.65 -3.60 -5.73
C THR A 612 -13.44 -3.53 -6.66
N ALA A 613 -12.56 -2.54 -6.46
CA ALA A 613 -11.28 -2.47 -7.16
C ALA A 613 -10.37 -3.65 -6.78
N TRP A 614 -10.37 -4.07 -5.52
CA TRP A 614 -9.60 -5.22 -5.05
C TRP A 614 -10.05 -6.55 -5.69
N GLU A 615 -11.35 -6.82 -5.82
CA GLU A 615 -11.84 -8.01 -6.55
C GLU A 615 -11.28 -8.06 -7.98
N SER A 616 -11.29 -6.90 -8.65
CA SER A 616 -10.81 -6.76 -10.02
C SER A 616 -9.29 -6.89 -10.11
N TYR A 617 -8.56 -6.30 -9.17
CA TYR A 617 -7.12 -6.39 -9.05
C TYR A 617 -6.69 -7.83 -8.81
N PHE A 618 -7.21 -8.50 -7.77
CA PHE A 618 -6.87 -9.89 -7.44
C PHE A 618 -7.12 -10.85 -8.60
N LYS A 619 -8.27 -10.73 -9.28
CA LYS A 619 -8.55 -11.51 -10.49
C LYS A 619 -7.53 -11.24 -11.59
N THR A 620 -7.11 -9.99 -11.76
CA THR A 620 -6.12 -9.61 -12.78
C THR A 620 -4.73 -10.12 -12.40
N SER A 621 -4.30 -9.96 -11.14
CA SER A 621 -3.04 -10.47 -10.59
C SER A 621 -2.88 -11.97 -10.78
N THR A 622 -3.99 -12.71 -10.76
CA THR A 622 -4.03 -14.17 -10.90
C THR A 622 -4.35 -14.63 -12.34
N LEU A 623 -4.34 -13.70 -13.31
CA LEU A 623 -4.68 -13.96 -14.72
C LEU A 623 -6.05 -14.62 -14.92
N GLY A 624 -6.98 -14.36 -13.98
CA GLY A 624 -8.31 -14.95 -13.96
C GLY A 624 -8.37 -16.42 -13.49
N ARG A 625 -7.25 -17.00 -13.05
CA ARG A 625 -7.17 -18.38 -12.52
C ARG A 625 -7.78 -18.51 -11.13
N ALA A 626 -7.78 -17.42 -10.36
CA ALA A 626 -8.49 -17.34 -9.09
C ALA A 626 -9.37 -16.10 -9.03
N ARG A 627 -10.32 -16.12 -8.10
CA ARG A 627 -11.23 -15.01 -7.83
C ARG A 627 -11.42 -14.87 -6.34
N LEU A 628 -11.60 -13.63 -5.93
CA LEU A 628 -11.95 -13.27 -4.58
C LEU A 628 -13.24 -12.46 -4.64
N THR A 629 -14.24 -12.86 -3.87
CA THR A 629 -15.47 -12.10 -3.69
C THR A 629 -15.53 -11.51 -2.30
N THR A 630 -16.06 -10.30 -2.23
CA THR A 630 -16.20 -9.51 -1.02
C THR A 630 -17.67 -9.35 -0.61
N ILE A 631 -18.53 -10.22 -1.15
CA ILE A 631 -19.96 -10.19 -0.93
C ILE A 631 -20.28 -10.82 0.42
N LEU A 632 -20.93 -10.04 1.29
CA LEU A 632 -21.34 -10.48 2.62
C LEU A 632 -22.63 -11.28 2.57
N ILE A 633 -23.59 -10.82 1.76
CA ILE A 633 -24.93 -11.41 1.64
C ILE A 633 -25.04 -12.08 0.27
N THR A 634 -25.12 -13.42 0.24
CA THR A 634 -25.23 -14.18 -1.02
C THR A 634 -26.67 -14.47 -1.43
N ASP A 635 -27.62 -14.41 -0.50
CA ASP A 635 -29.04 -14.70 -0.73
C ASP A 635 -29.86 -13.40 -0.89
N ASP A 636 -29.29 -12.40 -1.56
CA ASP A 636 -30.02 -11.19 -1.87
C ASP A 636 -30.97 -11.41 -3.07
N THR A 637 -32.24 -11.06 -2.86
CA THR A 637 -33.31 -11.15 -3.88
C THR A 637 -33.82 -9.77 -4.31
N GLN A 638 -33.35 -8.71 -3.66
CA GLN A 638 -33.73 -7.34 -3.97
C GLN A 638 -33.01 -6.88 -5.25
N LYS A 639 -33.72 -6.14 -6.09
CA LYS A 639 -33.15 -5.58 -7.33
C LYS A 639 -32.73 -4.12 -7.09
N PRO A 640 -31.73 -3.62 -7.83
CA PRO A 640 -31.29 -2.23 -7.69
C PRO A 640 -32.42 -1.24 -7.99
N ALA A 641 -32.55 -0.19 -7.19
CA ALA A 641 -33.32 0.99 -7.55
C ALA A 641 -32.54 1.78 -8.61
N LEU A 642 -33.23 2.26 -9.65
CA LEU A 642 -32.60 3.00 -10.76
C LEU A 642 -33.55 4.04 -11.34
N GLN A 643 -33.08 5.26 -11.53
CA GLN A 643 -33.78 6.37 -12.16
C GLN A 643 -32.84 7.13 -13.11
N ILE A 644 -33.30 7.47 -14.32
CA ILE A 644 -32.55 8.32 -15.25
C ILE A 644 -32.96 9.78 -15.01
N ASN A 645 -31.99 10.66 -14.75
CA ASN A 645 -32.19 12.08 -14.47
C ASN A 645 -31.95 12.96 -15.70
N ALA A 646 -31.04 12.57 -16.60
CA ALA A 646 -30.77 13.29 -17.85
C ALA A 646 -30.13 12.38 -18.92
N PRO A 647 -30.58 12.41 -20.19
CA PRO A 647 -31.85 12.98 -20.63
C PRO A 647 -33.01 12.14 -20.08
N ALA A 648 -33.95 12.78 -19.41
CA ALA A 648 -35.16 12.14 -18.89
C ALA A 648 -36.28 12.10 -19.94
N GLY A 649 -36.25 13.03 -20.91
CA GLY A 649 -37.23 13.17 -21.99
C GLY A 649 -37.38 14.62 -22.48
N GLY A 650 -37.51 14.80 -23.79
CA GLY A 650 -37.81 16.09 -24.42
C GLY A 650 -36.59 17.00 -24.64
N GLU A 651 -35.43 16.68 -24.07
CA GLU A 651 -34.21 17.46 -24.25
C GLU A 651 -33.71 17.43 -25.70
N VAL A 652 -32.89 18.41 -26.07
CA VAL A 652 -32.17 18.44 -27.36
C VAL A 652 -30.67 18.34 -27.07
N ILE A 653 -30.05 17.29 -27.57
CA ILE A 653 -28.60 17.07 -27.53
C ILE A 653 -28.02 17.36 -28.91
N GLU A 654 -26.93 18.11 -28.98
CA GLU A 654 -26.23 18.40 -30.22
C GLU A 654 -25.23 17.27 -30.57
N ALA A 655 -25.32 16.79 -31.80
CA ALA A 655 -24.42 15.79 -32.34
C ALA A 655 -23.00 16.36 -32.52
N GLY A 656 -21.99 15.60 -32.09
CA GLY A 656 -20.59 16.04 -32.14
C GLY A 656 -20.16 16.87 -30.93
N VAL A 657 -21.09 17.18 -30.01
CA VAL A 657 -20.81 17.84 -28.73
C VAL A 657 -20.92 16.79 -27.62
N PRO A 658 -19.96 16.72 -26.67
CA PRO A 658 -20.07 15.84 -25.52
C PRO A 658 -21.33 16.15 -24.68
N ALA A 659 -22.10 15.13 -24.32
CA ALA A 659 -23.30 15.25 -23.50
C ALA A 659 -23.16 14.44 -22.21
N VAL A 660 -23.56 15.00 -21.07
CA VAL A 660 -23.52 14.31 -19.77
C VAL A 660 -24.84 13.56 -19.56
N LEU A 661 -24.76 12.24 -19.47
CA LEU A 661 -25.86 11.37 -19.02
C LEU A 661 -25.83 11.30 -17.50
N ARG A 662 -26.99 11.36 -16.83
CA ARG A 662 -27.13 11.31 -15.36
C ARG A 662 -28.21 10.32 -14.95
N TRP A 663 -27.93 9.52 -13.93
CA TRP A 663 -28.88 8.61 -13.29
C TRP A 663 -28.64 8.58 -11.79
N GLN A 664 -29.57 7.99 -11.05
CA GLN A 664 -29.43 7.67 -9.64
C GLN A 664 -29.73 6.19 -9.45
N SER A 665 -28.89 5.51 -8.69
CA SER A 665 -29.04 4.08 -8.40
C SER A 665 -28.59 3.75 -6.99
N SER A 666 -29.26 2.78 -6.38
CA SER A 666 -28.94 2.26 -5.05
C SER A 666 -29.41 0.82 -4.93
N ASP A 667 -28.81 0.08 -4.01
CA ASP A 667 -29.17 -1.31 -3.72
C ASP A 667 -28.71 -1.68 -2.31
N ASN A 668 -29.37 -2.65 -1.66
CA ASN A 668 -29.06 -3.10 -0.30
C ASN A 668 -27.71 -3.84 -0.20
N VAL A 669 -27.23 -4.48 -1.26
CA VAL A 669 -25.87 -5.06 -1.34
C VAL A 669 -24.94 -4.22 -2.21
N GLY A 670 -25.40 -3.06 -2.68
CA GLY A 670 -24.66 -2.15 -3.53
C GLY A 670 -24.70 -2.53 -5.00
N VAL A 671 -24.64 -1.51 -5.86
CA VAL A 671 -24.60 -1.71 -7.32
C VAL A 671 -23.18 -2.09 -7.72
N LYS A 672 -23.01 -3.15 -8.52
CA LYS A 672 -21.71 -3.61 -9.04
C LYS A 672 -21.31 -2.86 -10.31
N LYS A 673 -22.26 -2.75 -11.25
CA LYS A 673 -21.99 -2.14 -12.55
C LYS A 673 -23.23 -1.57 -13.25
N HIS A 674 -22.97 -0.62 -14.14
CA HIS A 674 -23.94 -0.07 -15.07
C HIS A 674 -23.61 -0.43 -16.53
N THR A 675 -24.63 -0.51 -17.37
CA THR A 675 -24.52 -0.54 -18.84
C THR A 675 -25.50 0.45 -19.44
N ILE A 676 -25.03 1.26 -20.37
CA ILE A 676 -25.79 2.30 -21.06
C ILE A 676 -25.91 1.93 -22.54
N LYS A 677 -27.14 1.92 -23.06
CA LYS A 677 -27.44 1.69 -24.48
C LYS A 677 -28.27 2.82 -25.07
N LEU A 678 -28.17 3.02 -26.38
CA LEU A 678 -28.94 3.98 -27.16
C LEU A 678 -29.95 3.25 -28.05
N SER A 679 -31.16 3.78 -28.07
CA SER A 679 -32.15 3.59 -29.13
C SER A 679 -32.25 4.85 -29.97
N THR A 680 -32.44 4.70 -31.28
CA THR A 680 -32.77 5.78 -32.21
C THR A 680 -34.18 5.66 -32.80
N ASP A 681 -34.92 4.62 -32.39
CA ASP A 681 -36.20 4.15 -32.92
C ASP A 681 -37.34 4.22 -31.88
N GLY A 682 -37.20 5.08 -30.86
CA GLY A 682 -38.23 5.29 -29.84
C GLY A 682 -38.31 4.18 -28.80
N GLY A 683 -37.26 3.37 -28.68
CA GLY A 683 -37.14 2.27 -27.72
C GLY A 683 -37.58 0.91 -28.25
N LEU A 684 -37.84 0.77 -29.55
CA LEU A 684 -38.14 -0.54 -30.16
C LEU A 684 -36.92 -1.46 -30.07
N SER A 685 -35.71 -0.92 -30.23
CA SER A 685 -34.46 -1.65 -30.05
C SER A 685 -33.35 -0.78 -29.44
N PHE A 686 -32.38 -1.42 -28.78
CA PHE A 686 -31.20 -0.78 -28.18
C PHE A 686 -29.89 -1.42 -28.70
N PRO A 687 -29.57 -1.30 -30.00
CA PRO A 687 -28.43 -2.00 -30.60
C PRO A 687 -27.08 -1.38 -30.24
N THR A 688 -27.05 -0.10 -29.86
CA THR A 688 -25.81 0.65 -29.65
C THR A 688 -25.47 0.71 -28.16
N ILE A 689 -24.31 0.19 -27.77
CA ILE A 689 -23.79 0.32 -26.39
C ILE A 689 -22.97 1.62 -26.30
N ILE A 690 -23.40 2.55 -25.46
CA ILE A 690 -22.68 3.81 -25.19
C ILE A 690 -21.66 3.61 -24.04
N GLY A 691 -22.04 2.86 -23.02
CA GLY A 691 -21.19 2.59 -21.86
C GLY A 691 -21.34 1.13 -21.43
N LYS A 692 -20.23 0.42 -21.27
CA LYS A 692 -20.21 -1.00 -20.90
C LYS A 692 -19.46 -1.19 -19.59
N ALA A 693 -20.06 -1.90 -18.65
CA ALA A 693 -19.44 -2.23 -17.36
C ALA A 693 -18.89 -1.00 -16.62
N LEU A 694 -19.64 0.10 -16.62
CA LEU A 694 -19.29 1.28 -15.82
C LEU A 694 -19.37 0.91 -14.32
N PRO A 695 -18.51 1.47 -13.45
CA PRO A 695 -18.54 1.23 -12.01
C PRO A 695 -19.94 1.45 -11.40
N GLY A 696 -20.29 0.63 -10.40
CA GLY A 696 -21.57 0.76 -9.72
C GLY A 696 -21.73 2.02 -8.86
N SER A 697 -20.63 2.65 -8.46
CA SER A 697 -20.65 3.97 -7.81
C SER A 697 -20.86 5.14 -8.79
N GLN A 698 -20.69 4.91 -10.11
CA GLN A 698 -20.84 5.95 -11.12
C GLN A 698 -22.33 6.27 -11.33
N GLN A 699 -22.66 7.56 -11.29
CA GLN A 699 -24.03 8.09 -11.46
C GLN A 699 -24.13 9.08 -12.65
N GLN A 700 -23.02 9.31 -13.37
CA GLN A 700 -22.98 10.18 -14.55
C GLN A 700 -21.96 9.67 -15.58
N PHE A 701 -22.19 9.91 -16.88
CA PHE A 701 -21.30 9.49 -17.95
C PHE A 701 -21.20 10.57 -19.04
N LEU A 702 -19.98 10.97 -19.40
CA LEU A 702 -19.74 11.92 -20.49
C LEU A 702 -19.75 11.17 -21.84
N TRP A 703 -20.86 11.24 -22.55
CA TRP A 703 -21.04 10.62 -23.85
C TRP A 703 -20.50 11.50 -24.98
N GLN A 704 -19.55 10.97 -25.74
CA GLN A 704 -19.11 11.55 -27.02
C GLN A 704 -20.17 11.28 -28.09
N VAL A 705 -21.07 12.23 -28.30
CA VAL A 705 -22.19 12.07 -29.26
C VAL A 705 -21.63 12.06 -30.68
N PRO A 706 -21.86 11.01 -31.50
CA PRO A 706 -21.36 10.98 -32.87
C PRO A 706 -21.90 12.16 -33.69
N SER A 707 -21.02 12.89 -34.39
CA SER A 707 -21.38 14.11 -35.14
C SER A 707 -22.42 13.90 -36.26
N GLY A 708 -22.52 12.67 -36.77
CA GLY A 708 -23.50 12.28 -37.79
C GLY A 708 -24.79 11.65 -37.24
N LEU A 709 -25.02 11.61 -35.94
CA LEU A 709 -26.22 11.02 -35.33
C LEU A 709 -27.35 12.05 -35.27
N ALA A 710 -28.56 11.72 -35.74
CA ALA A 710 -29.71 12.60 -35.64
C ALA A 710 -31.05 11.84 -35.58
N THR A 711 -31.90 12.15 -34.61
CA THR A 711 -33.24 11.56 -34.43
C THR A 711 -34.07 12.36 -33.42
N ARG A 712 -35.41 12.32 -33.48
CA ARG A 712 -36.32 12.85 -32.43
C ARG A 712 -36.79 11.77 -31.43
N GLN A 713 -36.35 10.54 -31.64
CA GLN A 713 -36.81 9.36 -30.92
C GLN A 713 -35.65 8.69 -30.18
N ALA A 714 -34.63 9.46 -29.80
CA ALA A 714 -33.54 8.90 -29.04
C ALA A 714 -34.03 8.50 -27.65
N ARG A 715 -33.60 7.33 -27.16
CA ARG A 715 -33.77 6.93 -25.77
C ARG A 715 -32.47 6.35 -25.24
N ILE A 716 -32.16 6.65 -23.98
CA ILE A 716 -31.07 6.01 -23.24
C ILE A 716 -31.67 4.92 -22.38
N GLN A 717 -31.10 3.71 -22.43
CA GLN A 717 -31.39 2.62 -21.51
C GLN A 717 -30.20 2.42 -20.58
N VAL A 718 -30.44 2.50 -19.28
CA VAL A 718 -29.45 2.17 -18.25
C VAL A 718 -29.86 0.85 -17.60
N THR A 719 -28.91 -0.05 -17.41
CA THR A 719 -29.07 -1.28 -16.62
C THR A 719 -28.12 -1.23 -15.45
N ALA A 720 -28.66 -1.24 -14.23
CA ALA A 720 -27.91 -1.46 -12.99
C ALA A 720 -27.95 -2.94 -12.64
N ARG A 721 -26.81 -3.49 -12.20
CA ARG A 721 -26.70 -4.86 -11.68
C ARG A 721 -25.91 -4.80 -10.38
N ASP A 722 -26.45 -5.38 -9.31
CA ASP A 722 -25.77 -5.52 -8.02
C ASP A 722 -24.72 -6.64 -8.04
N ASP A 723 -24.15 -6.87 -6.86
CA ASP A 723 -23.05 -7.80 -6.63
C ASP A 723 -23.47 -9.28 -6.71
N VAL A 724 -24.71 -9.65 -6.35
CA VAL A 724 -25.22 -11.04 -6.46
C VAL A 724 -25.83 -11.35 -7.82
N GLY A 725 -26.08 -10.32 -8.63
CA GLY A 725 -26.49 -10.42 -10.02
C GLY A 725 -27.95 -10.07 -10.30
N ASN A 726 -28.69 -9.55 -9.31
CA ASN A 726 -30.00 -8.97 -9.57
C ASN A 726 -29.82 -7.73 -10.47
N LYS A 727 -30.87 -7.36 -11.22
CA LYS A 727 -30.76 -6.28 -12.22
C LYS A 727 -32.05 -5.52 -12.38
N THR A 728 -31.88 -4.22 -12.63
CA THR A 728 -32.96 -3.31 -13.02
C THR A 728 -32.54 -2.58 -14.30
N THR A 729 -33.46 -2.51 -15.26
CA THR A 729 -33.25 -1.81 -16.53
C THR A 729 -34.32 -0.75 -16.69
N VAL A 730 -33.91 0.50 -16.91
CA VAL A 730 -34.80 1.65 -17.13
C VAL A 730 -34.41 2.33 -18.43
N ALA A 731 -35.39 2.85 -19.17
CA ALA A 731 -35.18 3.68 -20.35
C ALA A 731 -35.78 5.07 -20.15
N SER A 732 -35.13 6.09 -20.70
CA SER A 732 -35.64 7.46 -20.73
C SER A 732 -36.88 7.57 -21.62
N ASN A 733 -37.59 8.68 -21.52
CA ASN A 733 -38.50 9.09 -22.61
C ASN A 733 -37.71 9.55 -23.84
N ASN A 734 -38.43 9.80 -24.93
CA ASN A 734 -37.82 10.30 -26.17
C ASN A 734 -37.18 11.67 -25.94
N PHE A 735 -35.94 11.83 -26.39
CA PHE A 735 -35.26 13.12 -26.56
C PHE A 735 -34.78 13.26 -28.02
N THR A 736 -34.34 14.46 -28.38
CA THR A 736 -33.86 14.77 -29.73
C THR A 736 -32.34 14.82 -29.76
N ILE A 737 -31.73 14.19 -30.76
CA ILE A 737 -30.35 14.43 -31.15
C ILE A 737 -30.37 15.21 -32.44
N SER A 738 -29.84 16.43 -32.41
CA SER A 738 -29.80 17.34 -33.55
C SER A 738 -28.39 17.36 -34.16
N SER A 739 -28.28 17.21 -35.47
CA SER A 739 -27.02 17.38 -36.20
C SER A 739 -27.17 18.51 -37.23
N VAL A 740 -26.17 19.40 -37.29
CA VAL A 740 -26.07 20.42 -38.33
C VAL A 740 -25.57 19.75 -39.61
N PRO A 741 -26.36 19.71 -40.70
CA PRO A 741 -25.88 19.14 -41.95
C PRO A 741 -24.72 19.98 -42.49
N ARG A 742 -23.72 19.34 -43.09
CA ARG A 742 -22.58 20.02 -43.71
C ARG A 742 -22.38 19.51 -45.12
N ILE A 743 -22.15 20.41 -46.06
CA ILE A 743 -21.82 20.07 -47.45
C ILE A 743 -20.31 20.10 -47.61
N THR A 744 -19.72 19.02 -48.12
CA THR A 744 -18.28 18.94 -48.44
C THR A 744 -18.03 19.04 -49.93
N SER A 745 -18.95 18.54 -50.77
CA SER A 745 -18.87 18.72 -52.22
C SER A 745 -20.24 18.66 -52.87
N ALA A 746 -20.32 19.22 -54.08
CA ALA A 746 -21.48 19.09 -54.94
C ALA A 746 -21.01 18.90 -56.39
N ARG A 747 -21.71 18.05 -57.15
CA ARG A 747 -21.39 17.80 -58.57
C ARG A 747 -22.64 17.46 -59.38
N ILE A 748 -22.52 17.64 -60.70
CA ILE A 748 -23.52 17.20 -61.67
C ILE A 748 -23.00 15.98 -62.41
N ASN A 749 -23.81 14.93 -62.45
CA ASN A 749 -23.63 13.83 -63.38
C ASN A 749 -24.57 14.06 -64.56
N GLN A 750 -24.01 14.22 -65.76
CA GLN A 750 -24.78 14.45 -66.99
C GLN A 750 -25.73 13.28 -67.28
N ALA A 751 -26.81 13.57 -68.02
CA ALA A 751 -27.74 12.55 -68.47
C ALA A 751 -27.06 11.58 -69.45
N THR A 752 -27.47 10.31 -69.41
CA THR A 752 -27.14 9.30 -70.42
C THR A 752 -28.42 8.71 -70.99
N ALA A 753 -28.32 7.91 -72.05
CA ALA A 753 -29.48 7.26 -72.68
C ALA A 753 -30.36 6.45 -71.70
N SER A 754 -29.81 6.03 -70.55
CA SER A 754 -30.50 5.21 -69.55
C SER A 754 -30.68 5.88 -68.17
N LYS A 755 -30.16 7.09 -67.95
CA LYS A 755 -30.26 7.79 -66.64
C LYS A 755 -30.44 9.30 -66.81
N PRO A 756 -31.39 9.93 -66.10
CA PRO A 756 -31.57 11.38 -66.13
C PRO A 756 -30.37 12.09 -65.48
N ILE A 757 -30.22 13.40 -65.75
CA ILE A 757 -29.25 14.26 -65.07
C ILE A 757 -29.43 14.18 -63.55
N ARG A 758 -28.32 14.18 -62.79
CA ARG A 758 -28.33 14.10 -61.33
C ARG A 758 -27.45 15.17 -60.71
N PHE A 759 -27.97 15.86 -59.71
CA PHE A 759 -27.18 16.71 -58.84
C PHE A 759 -26.89 15.95 -57.55
N VAL A 760 -25.62 15.69 -57.25
CA VAL A 760 -25.17 14.94 -56.08
C VAL A 760 -24.47 15.88 -55.12
N VAL A 761 -24.97 15.95 -53.90
CA VAL A 761 -24.36 16.67 -52.78
C VAL A 761 -23.81 15.63 -51.81
N GLU A 762 -22.53 15.75 -51.49
CA GLU A 762 -21.86 14.92 -50.48
C GLU A 762 -21.51 15.77 -49.26
N GLY A 763 -21.48 15.12 -48.09
CA GLY A 763 -21.31 15.81 -46.83
C GLY A 763 -21.62 14.93 -45.63
N SER A 764 -22.15 15.52 -44.57
CA SER A 764 -22.51 14.83 -43.34
C SER A 764 -23.78 15.39 -42.72
N GLY A 765 -24.41 14.62 -41.84
CA GLY A 765 -25.60 15.06 -41.10
C GLY A 765 -26.88 15.13 -41.95
N PHE A 766 -26.92 14.52 -43.15
CA PHE A 766 -28.13 14.48 -43.96
C PHE A 766 -29.07 13.39 -43.44
N ILE A 767 -30.19 13.75 -42.80
CA ILE A 767 -31.13 12.77 -42.27
C ILE A 767 -31.83 12.03 -43.42
N THR A 768 -31.70 10.70 -43.46
CA THR A 768 -32.27 9.87 -44.53
C THR A 768 -33.81 9.97 -44.51
N GLY A 769 -34.40 10.23 -45.67
CA GLY A 769 -35.84 10.44 -45.82
C GLY A 769 -36.37 11.78 -45.31
N ASP A 770 -35.51 12.73 -44.94
CA ASP A 770 -35.89 14.02 -44.38
C ASP A 770 -35.12 15.22 -44.94
N ALA A 771 -33.80 15.09 -45.07
CA ALA A 771 -32.93 16.12 -45.62
C ALA A 771 -33.33 16.50 -47.05
N VAL A 772 -33.38 17.79 -47.35
CA VAL A 772 -33.61 18.27 -48.72
C VAL A 772 -32.50 19.21 -49.16
N ILE A 773 -32.19 19.14 -50.45
CA ILE A 773 -31.27 20.09 -51.08
C ILE A 773 -32.09 21.34 -51.39
N GLU A 774 -31.55 22.51 -51.07
CA GLU A 774 -32.13 23.81 -51.41
C GLU A 774 -31.12 24.58 -52.27
N VAL A 775 -31.63 25.26 -53.30
CA VAL A 775 -30.86 26.19 -54.13
C VAL A 775 -31.40 27.59 -53.90
N ASN A 776 -30.55 28.50 -53.42
CA ASN A 776 -30.92 29.87 -53.03
C ASN A 776 -32.15 29.91 -52.10
N GLY A 777 -32.24 28.93 -51.18
CA GLY A 777 -33.36 28.78 -50.24
C GLY A 777 -34.62 28.09 -50.80
N SER A 778 -34.64 27.74 -52.09
CA SER A 778 -35.74 27.00 -52.70
C SER A 778 -35.45 25.48 -52.69
N PRO A 779 -36.26 24.63 -52.01
CA PRO A 779 -36.04 23.19 -51.96
C PRO A 779 -36.29 22.51 -53.30
N PHE A 780 -35.57 21.43 -53.56
CA PHE A 780 -35.95 20.44 -54.56
C PHE A 780 -37.22 19.71 -54.14
N SER A 781 -38.09 19.40 -55.11
CA SER A 781 -39.36 18.70 -54.89
C SER A 781 -39.16 17.29 -54.35
N GLN A 782 -38.12 16.59 -54.83
CA GLN A 782 -37.73 15.26 -54.37
C GLN A 782 -36.21 15.13 -54.24
N THR A 783 -35.78 14.52 -53.13
CA THR A 783 -34.40 14.12 -52.89
C THR A 783 -34.30 12.62 -52.67
N PHE A 784 -33.20 12.04 -53.13
CA PHE A 784 -32.93 10.61 -53.06
C PHE A 784 -31.65 10.35 -52.26
N TYR A 785 -31.60 9.24 -51.54
CA TYR A 785 -30.47 8.84 -50.71
C TYR A 785 -29.84 7.58 -51.31
N PRO A 786 -28.68 7.67 -51.99
CA PRO A 786 -27.99 6.49 -52.48
C PRO A 786 -27.62 5.55 -51.33
N ALA A 787 -27.81 4.24 -51.51
CA ALA A 787 -27.36 3.24 -50.54
C ALA A 787 -25.86 3.33 -50.25
N THR A 788 -25.05 3.76 -51.25
CA THR A 788 -23.60 4.00 -51.12
C THR A 788 -23.23 5.17 -50.19
N GLY A 789 -24.21 5.95 -49.73
CA GLY A 789 -24.00 7.02 -48.75
C GLY A 789 -24.65 6.76 -47.39
N ALA A 790 -25.41 5.68 -47.23
CA ALA A 790 -26.16 5.42 -46.00
C ALA A 790 -25.23 5.04 -44.84
N LEU A 791 -25.46 5.64 -43.67
CA LEU A 791 -24.75 5.32 -42.43
C LEU A 791 -25.66 4.57 -41.45
N PRO A 792 -25.10 3.69 -40.59
CA PRO A 792 -25.87 2.97 -39.57
C PRO A 792 -26.62 3.85 -38.57
N CYS A 793 -26.22 5.12 -38.42
CA CYS A 793 -26.84 6.10 -37.52
C CYS A 793 -28.09 6.80 -38.11
N GLY A 794 -28.60 6.36 -39.26
CA GLY A 794 -29.82 6.89 -39.88
C GLY A 794 -29.61 8.16 -40.73
N THR A 795 -28.37 8.63 -40.85
CA THR A 795 -27.99 9.72 -41.77
C THR A 795 -27.30 9.18 -43.02
N SER A 796 -27.08 10.06 -44.00
CA SER A 796 -26.37 9.76 -45.23
C SER A 796 -25.26 10.78 -45.44
N VAL A 797 -24.15 10.34 -46.03
CA VAL A 797 -23.09 11.22 -46.55
C VAL A 797 -23.36 11.67 -47.98
N LYS A 798 -24.43 11.18 -48.62
CA LYS A 798 -24.83 11.55 -49.99
C LYS A 798 -26.33 11.79 -50.10
N ILE A 799 -26.70 12.87 -50.76
CA ILE A 799 -28.08 13.19 -51.15
C ILE A 799 -28.07 13.68 -52.59
N GLN A 800 -29.10 13.34 -53.37
CA GLN A 800 -29.15 13.75 -54.77
C GLN A 800 -30.55 14.16 -55.22
N ALA A 801 -30.62 15.11 -56.16
CA ALA A 801 -31.81 15.44 -56.94
C ALA A 801 -31.62 14.93 -58.38
N ARG A 802 -32.72 14.72 -59.11
CA ARG A 802 -32.70 14.14 -60.48
C ARG A 802 -33.73 14.82 -61.39
N GLY A 803 -33.51 14.72 -62.70
CA GLY A 803 -34.50 15.14 -63.70
C GLY A 803 -34.46 16.63 -64.03
N ALA A 804 -35.52 17.14 -64.68
CA ALA A 804 -35.58 18.50 -65.23
C ALA A 804 -35.39 19.61 -64.18
N GLU A 805 -35.86 19.39 -62.95
CA GLU A 805 -35.71 20.34 -61.83
C GLU A 805 -34.24 20.67 -61.53
N VAL A 806 -33.31 19.74 -61.81
CA VAL A 806 -31.86 19.98 -61.67
C VAL A 806 -31.40 21.09 -62.61
N THR A 807 -31.84 21.08 -63.87
CA THR A 807 -31.44 22.11 -64.84
C THR A 807 -32.17 23.44 -64.64
N GLU A 808 -33.38 23.41 -64.11
CA GLU A 808 -34.18 24.60 -63.78
C GLU A 808 -33.59 25.36 -62.59
N LYS A 809 -33.25 24.66 -61.51
CA LYS A 809 -32.69 25.27 -60.30
C LYS A 809 -31.19 25.55 -60.41
N LEU A 810 -30.46 24.85 -61.30
CA LEU A 810 -29.01 25.03 -61.53
C LEU A 810 -28.74 25.46 -62.99
N PRO A 811 -28.95 26.73 -63.35
CA PRO A 811 -28.62 27.24 -64.68
C PRO A 811 -27.11 27.21 -64.95
N ALA A 812 -26.73 26.92 -66.19
CA ALA A 812 -25.33 26.79 -66.59
C ALA A 812 -24.58 28.13 -66.45
N GLY A 813 -23.36 28.10 -65.89
CA GLY A 813 -22.51 29.30 -65.75
C GLY A 813 -22.90 30.28 -64.63
N VAL A 814 -24.03 30.07 -63.96
CA VAL A 814 -24.50 30.90 -62.83
C VAL A 814 -24.07 30.27 -61.51
N GLU A 815 -23.51 31.08 -60.60
CA GLU A 815 -23.21 30.65 -59.24
C GLU A 815 -24.47 30.70 -58.36
N VAL A 816 -24.68 29.65 -57.58
CA VAL A 816 -25.80 29.53 -56.64
C VAL A 816 -25.32 29.11 -55.26
N ASN A 817 -26.16 29.38 -54.25
CA ASN A 817 -25.96 28.89 -52.89
C ASN A 817 -26.73 27.59 -52.68
N ILE A 818 -26.01 26.50 -52.41
CA ILE A 818 -26.59 25.21 -52.06
C ILE A 818 -26.64 25.11 -50.54
N THR A 819 -27.77 24.69 -50.00
CA THR A 819 -27.86 24.26 -48.60
C THR A 819 -28.54 22.90 -48.52
N VAL A 820 -28.26 22.15 -47.45
CA VAL A 820 -29.07 20.99 -47.08
C VAL A 820 -29.86 21.34 -45.83
N PHE A 821 -31.17 21.16 -45.90
CA PHE A 821 -32.10 21.45 -44.82
C PHE A 821 -32.72 20.14 -44.29
N ASN A 822 -32.46 19.84 -43.02
CA ASN A 822 -33.10 18.72 -42.33
C ASN A 822 -34.45 19.21 -41.81
N ARG A 823 -35.54 18.91 -42.54
CA ARG A 823 -36.89 19.40 -42.23
C ARG A 823 -37.32 19.02 -40.81
N ARG A 824 -36.99 17.81 -40.37
CA ARG A 824 -37.32 17.27 -39.05
C ARG A 824 -36.51 17.89 -37.92
N THR A 825 -35.35 18.51 -38.14
CA THR A 825 -34.65 19.24 -37.05
C THR A 825 -34.72 20.75 -37.22
N SER A 826 -35.24 21.23 -38.34
CA SER A 826 -35.23 22.64 -38.74
C SER A 826 -33.82 23.24 -38.80
N VAL A 827 -32.79 22.39 -38.98
CA VAL A 827 -31.39 22.81 -39.06
C VAL A 827 -30.93 22.80 -40.52
N ARG A 828 -30.22 23.86 -40.90
CA ARG A 828 -29.69 24.08 -42.25
C ARG A 828 -28.17 24.07 -42.25
N SER A 829 -27.58 23.59 -43.32
CA SER A 829 -26.13 23.69 -43.52
C SER A 829 -25.70 25.13 -43.76
N ALA A 830 -24.41 25.41 -43.53
CA ALA A 830 -23.82 26.60 -44.12
C ALA A 830 -24.02 26.58 -45.66
N PRO A 831 -24.20 27.74 -46.32
CA PRO A 831 -24.27 27.82 -47.78
C PRO A 831 -22.98 27.32 -48.44
N PHE A 832 -23.13 26.47 -49.44
CA PHE A 832 -22.04 25.97 -50.29
C PHE A 832 -22.17 26.56 -51.69
N LYS A 833 -21.14 27.27 -52.15
CA LYS A 833 -21.12 27.88 -53.48
C LYS A 833 -20.96 26.82 -54.56
N PHE A 834 -21.84 26.82 -55.55
CA PHE A 834 -21.76 25.88 -56.67
C PHE A 834 -22.07 26.60 -57.99
N ARG A 835 -21.30 26.28 -59.03
CA ARG A 835 -21.54 26.71 -60.40
C ARG A 835 -21.54 25.47 -61.30
N ARG A 836 -22.60 25.31 -62.09
CA ARG A 836 -22.78 24.19 -63.01
C ARG A 836 -21.87 24.29 -64.22
#